data_AF-A0A2E4K8N0-F1
#
_entry.id   AF-A0A2E4K8N0-F1
#
_cell.length_a   1.000
_cell.length_b   1.000
_cell.length_c   1.000
_cell.angle_alpha   90.00
_cell.angle_beta   90.00
_cell.angle_gamma   90.00
#
_symmetry.space_group_name_H-M   'P 1'
#
loop_
_entity.id
_entity.type
_entity.pdbx_description
1 polymer ?
#
loop_
_entity_poly.entity_id
_entity_poly.type
_entity_poly.pdbx_seq_one_letter_code
_entity_poly.pdbx_strand_id
1 'polypeptide(L)'
;MKQYLTILFCIIILNVFSGDTTKIRVHDATDMTWYGNYDEWGLFPDGSETYRKIYLHYTMGCATNGCSDWDYTTKIEVLHRTGDLDSNLQTSPNFMVNGNVMDTVFYSDTTYIHFWDSINNVVDSSLSSLIEIIYFNDPNNPTQPTDTNYVFHSGFYNMIYDTNGLILDSIYVYPENVDYLSYYNWYTYFDVIEAFELARVITPYGSGLTNDWKFTHIFDITDFALILKDSVEIRAHYSGWSSGFSVSLDFEFIEGSPPRHVNSLQNIYSRSCNYNNSSSFESNCLHPKKFYIDQNSSGGMIKMTTSGHGFDNNINAAEFKEIDYFVRVDGLLTHIQNNWDDECGVNPIYPQGGTWLYDRANWCPGLRAKAFDHEITDYLNPLDSIEINIDFDNYIWSGSQTPSYIIDCQLFLYSDPNFSNDVEIVDIIKPSLKDEYSRMNPICGKPLIKIRNYGKDPLSSVDIEYGVLGGTTHTYKWTGSLLFLQEEEVELPALSGWQGSKNVFEVKLSKPNGLADEYLDNNNMLSEFQHAPTYQNIFAVWTQTNLVNETSWKFYDIEDSEYASSNPFMQTNTQYRDTIAFDNGCYTFLAVDSDEDGLDFWANNDGSGYIRFRNTPGTWFTDFNPDFGTEIRHNFIAGSYVSPLSTSNIHEFTFEIFPNPTKGSVFIKGNTNNYKIKCYNVMGEIVYEEFMDSKNSIEEIDLHHLPQGVYFIHASNHQVNFVKKILIE
;
A
#
# COMPACT_ATOMS: atom_id res chain seq x y z
N MET A 1 -53.45 32.73 31.36
CA MET A 1 -53.64 31.32 30.96
C MET A 1 -52.30 30.82 30.44
N LYS A 2 -51.75 29.78 31.05
CA LYS A 2 -50.36 29.31 30.88
C LYS A 2 -50.16 28.77 29.45
N GLN A 3 -49.26 29.38 28.68
CA GLN A 3 -48.73 28.80 27.44
C GLN A 3 -47.60 27.85 27.83
N TYR A 4 -47.82 26.55 27.63
CA TYR A 4 -46.78 25.54 27.71
C TYR A 4 -45.95 25.61 26.43
N LEU A 5 -44.70 26.03 26.57
CA LEU A 5 -43.68 25.95 25.53
C LEU A 5 -43.14 24.51 25.54
N THR A 6 -43.65 23.67 24.63
CA THR A 6 -43.12 22.32 24.45
C THR A 6 -41.86 22.42 23.59
N ILE A 7 -40.71 22.53 24.25
CA ILE A 7 -39.39 22.41 23.61
C ILE A 7 -39.22 20.92 23.25
N LEU A 8 -39.27 20.61 21.95
CA LEU A 8 -38.94 19.30 21.42
C LEU A 8 -37.41 19.14 21.50
N PHE A 9 -36.94 18.44 22.53
CA PHE A 9 -35.53 18.07 22.67
C PHE A 9 -35.25 17.00 21.60
N CYS A 10 -34.63 17.41 20.49
CA CYS A 10 -34.10 16.47 19.51
C CYS A 10 -32.85 15.85 20.14
N ILE A 11 -33.00 14.67 20.75
CA ILE A 11 -31.88 13.84 21.18
C ILE A 11 -31.21 13.36 19.89
N ILE A 12 -30.19 14.09 19.44
CA ILE A 12 -29.22 13.58 18.49
C ILE A 12 -28.42 12.54 19.29
N ILE A 13 -28.68 11.27 19.03
CA ILE A 13 -27.78 10.19 19.44
C ILE A 13 -26.55 10.36 18.55
N LEU A 14 -25.57 11.11 19.05
CA LEU A 14 -24.21 11.04 18.52
C LEU A 14 -23.72 9.64 18.87
N ASN A 15 -23.48 8.81 17.85
CA ASN A 15 -22.63 7.65 18.01
C ASN A 15 -21.24 8.19 18.35
N VAL A 16 -20.89 8.14 19.63
CA VAL A 16 -19.51 8.39 20.10
C VAL A 16 -18.80 7.06 19.95
N PHE A 17 -18.15 6.80 18.82
CA PHE A 17 -17.27 5.64 18.67
C PHE A 17 -16.14 5.89 17.65
N SER A 18 -14.93 5.53 18.08
CA SER A 18 -13.60 5.74 17.50
C SER A 18 -13.02 7.15 17.74
N GLY A 19 -11.79 7.21 18.28
CA GLY A 19 -11.01 8.45 18.37
C GLY A 19 -10.93 9.16 17.02
N ASP A 20 -10.70 10.48 17.05
CA ASP A 20 -10.62 11.26 15.83
C ASP A 20 -9.57 10.63 14.89
N THR A 21 -10.00 10.31 13.66
CA THR A 21 -9.16 9.65 12.67
C THR A 21 -8.76 10.66 11.61
N THR A 22 -7.46 10.87 11.45
CA THR A 22 -6.90 11.77 10.45
C THR A 22 -6.41 10.98 9.24
N LYS A 23 -6.90 11.32 8.04
CA LYS A 23 -6.51 10.68 6.78
C LYS A 23 -5.71 11.65 5.91
N ILE A 24 -4.56 11.20 5.42
CA ILE A 24 -3.61 12.01 4.66
C ILE A 24 -3.17 11.24 3.42
N ARG A 25 -3.35 11.83 2.24
CA ARG A 25 -2.79 11.30 0.99
C ARG A 25 -1.49 12.00 0.68
N VAL A 26 -0.43 11.24 0.42
CA VAL A 26 0.89 11.80 0.02
C VAL A 26 1.16 11.57 -1.46
N HIS A 27 1.05 10.34 -1.92
CA HIS A 27 1.07 10.04 -3.36
C HIS A 27 -0.36 9.80 -3.85
N ASP A 28 -0.70 10.38 -5.01
CA ASP A 28 -1.99 10.19 -5.66
C ASP A 28 -1.77 9.69 -7.10
N ALA A 29 -1.93 8.38 -7.28
CA ALA A 29 -1.69 7.67 -8.54
C ALA A 29 -0.38 8.11 -9.25
N THR A 30 0.72 8.23 -8.49
CA THR A 30 2.01 8.64 -9.02
C THR A 30 2.57 7.55 -9.94
N ASP A 31 2.78 7.88 -11.21
CA ASP A 31 3.32 6.99 -12.24
C ASP A 31 4.81 6.66 -11.96
N MET A 32 5.06 5.43 -11.51
CA MET A 32 6.38 4.83 -11.33
C MET A 32 6.83 4.10 -12.61
N THR A 33 7.24 4.86 -13.62
CA THR A 33 7.54 4.34 -14.98
C THR A 33 9.02 4.09 -15.29
N TRP A 34 9.93 4.43 -14.38
CA TRP A 34 11.36 4.20 -14.58
C TRP A 34 12.09 4.09 -13.25
N TYR A 35 13.22 3.39 -13.26
CA TYR A 35 14.06 3.18 -12.09
C TYR A 35 14.37 4.51 -11.41
N GLY A 36 13.99 4.65 -10.14
CA GLY A 36 14.22 5.89 -9.43
C GLY A 36 13.38 6.05 -8.17
N ASN A 37 13.54 7.25 -7.59
CA ASN A 37 12.83 7.70 -6.41
C ASN A 37 11.80 8.75 -6.84
N TYR A 38 10.58 8.58 -6.35
CA TYR A 38 9.49 9.53 -6.51
C TYR A 38 9.19 10.06 -5.12
N ASP A 39 9.67 11.27 -4.83
CA ASP A 39 9.62 11.88 -3.50
C ASP A 39 8.51 12.93 -3.47
N GLU A 40 7.59 12.84 -2.50
CA GLU A 40 6.51 13.80 -2.29
C GLU A 40 6.42 14.21 -0.81
N TRP A 41 6.00 15.44 -0.57
CA TRP A 41 5.82 15.96 0.79
C TRP A 41 4.43 15.66 1.34
N GLY A 42 4.38 15.00 2.49
CA GLY A 42 3.18 14.81 3.29
C GLY A 42 3.11 15.78 4.46
N LEU A 43 1.92 16.33 4.73
CA LEU A 43 1.63 17.10 5.95
C LEU A 43 0.93 16.19 6.96
N PHE A 44 1.71 15.69 7.90
CA PHE A 44 1.29 14.84 9.01
C PHE A 44 0.94 15.67 10.25
N PRO A 45 0.24 15.08 11.25
CA PRO A 45 -0.01 15.75 12.51
C PRO A 45 1.29 16.18 13.19
N ASP A 46 1.26 17.26 13.98
CA ASP A 46 2.45 17.87 14.60
C ASP A 46 3.07 17.02 15.74
N GLY A 47 2.44 15.91 16.10
CA GLY A 47 2.86 15.02 17.18
C GLY A 47 2.45 15.46 18.58
N SER A 48 1.49 16.38 18.70
CA SER A 48 0.87 16.76 19.97
C SER A 48 -0.06 15.67 20.55
N GLU A 49 -0.64 14.85 19.67
CA GLU A 49 -1.49 13.72 20.04
C GLU A 49 -0.74 12.38 19.96
N THR A 50 -1.31 11.36 20.61
CA THR A 50 -0.84 9.96 20.52
C THR A 50 -1.77 9.14 19.63
N TYR A 51 -1.22 8.12 18.98
CA TYR A 51 -1.97 7.28 18.05
C TYR A 51 -1.90 5.82 18.51
N ARG A 52 -3.07 5.16 18.59
CA ARG A 52 -3.13 3.71 18.85
C ARG A 52 -2.77 2.89 17.62
N LYS A 53 -3.03 3.46 16.44
CA LYS A 53 -2.76 2.85 15.13
C LYS A 53 -2.40 3.92 14.10
N ILE A 54 -1.44 3.61 13.25
CA ILE A 54 -1.17 4.34 12.01
C ILE A 54 -1.12 3.30 10.89
N TYR A 55 -2.08 3.38 9.96
CA TYR A 55 -2.10 2.50 8.79
C TYR A 55 -1.61 3.23 7.56
N LEU A 56 -0.78 2.55 6.76
CA LEU A 56 -0.44 2.94 5.40
C LEU A 56 -1.21 2.04 4.43
N HIS A 57 -2.15 2.63 3.71
CA HIS A 57 -2.85 2.01 2.60
C HIS A 57 -2.02 2.24 1.34
N TYR A 58 -1.26 1.22 0.95
CA TYR A 58 -0.51 1.17 -0.30
C TYR A 58 -1.45 0.70 -1.40
N THR A 59 -1.88 1.59 -2.29
CA THR A 59 -2.68 1.23 -3.46
C THR A 59 -1.80 1.20 -4.71
N MET A 60 -1.56 0.01 -5.25
CA MET A 60 -0.96 -0.16 -6.57
C MET A 60 -2.01 -0.04 -7.66
N GLY A 61 -1.66 0.52 -8.81
CA GLY A 61 -2.44 0.41 -10.03
C GLY A 61 -1.56 0.39 -11.28
N CYS A 62 -2.15 0.32 -12.47
CA CYS A 62 -1.37 0.54 -13.68
C CYS A 62 -0.95 2.01 -13.80
N ALA A 63 0.23 2.26 -14.38
CA ALA A 63 0.60 3.60 -14.81
C ALA A 63 -0.27 4.05 -15.99
N THR A 64 -0.23 5.35 -16.34
CA THR A 64 -1.01 5.91 -17.46
C THR A 64 -0.85 5.15 -18.78
N ASN A 65 0.33 4.55 -19.02
CA ASN A 65 0.64 3.81 -20.25
C ASN A 65 0.43 2.29 -20.14
N GLY A 66 -0.24 1.81 -19.09
CA GLY A 66 -0.41 0.40 -18.77
C GLY A 66 0.59 -0.09 -17.74
N CYS A 67 0.35 -1.31 -17.24
CA CYS A 67 1.21 -1.98 -16.26
C CYS A 67 2.52 -2.51 -16.90
N SER A 68 3.55 -2.73 -16.08
CA SER A 68 4.73 -3.50 -16.48
C SER A 68 4.37 -4.96 -16.69
N ASP A 69 4.98 -5.62 -17.68
CA ASP A 69 4.93 -7.08 -17.78
C ASP A 69 5.81 -7.80 -16.74
N TRP A 70 6.62 -7.07 -15.96
CA TRP A 70 7.57 -7.60 -14.99
C TRP A 70 7.23 -7.23 -13.54
N ASP A 71 7.62 -8.11 -12.63
CA ASP A 71 7.61 -7.99 -11.19
C ASP A 71 8.84 -7.20 -10.67
N TYR A 72 8.61 -6.01 -10.14
CA TYR A 72 9.66 -5.12 -9.66
C TYR A 72 9.51 -4.79 -8.19
N THR A 73 10.63 -4.65 -7.49
CA THR A 73 10.62 -4.16 -6.11
C THR A 73 10.18 -2.71 -6.05
N THR A 74 9.17 -2.45 -5.22
CA THR A 74 8.79 -1.11 -4.76
C THR A 74 9.04 -0.98 -3.27
N LYS A 75 9.52 0.19 -2.85
CA LYS A 75 9.78 0.49 -1.45
C LYS A 75 9.22 1.85 -1.09
N ILE A 76 8.47 1.93 0.01
CA ILE A 76 8.02 3.19 0.58
C ILE A 76 8.93 3.53 1.75
N GLU A 77 9.55 4.70 1.69
CA GLU A 77 10.46 5.18 2.71
C GLU A 77 10.01 6.53 3.25
N VAL A 78 10.19 6.73 4.55
CA VAL A 78 10.19 8.08 5.11
C VAL A 78 11.61 8.62 5.12
N LEU A 79 11.82 9.81 4.56
CA LEU A 79 13.10 10.50 4.55
C LEU A 79 13.22 11.38 5.79
N HIS A 80 13.71 10.77 6.88
CA HIS A 80 13.86 11.42 8.16
C HIS A 80 15.08 12.35 8.18
N ARG A 81 14.86 13.63 8.43
CA ARG A 81 15.94 14.61 8.66
C ARG A 81 16.38 14.50 10.12
N THR A 82 17.62 14.12 10.35
CA THR A 82 18.13 13.86 11.71
C THR A 82 18.30 15.14 12.55
N GLY A 83 18.29 16.30 11.89
CA GLY A 83 18.64 17.59 12.49
C GLY A 83 20.14 17.90 12.46
N ASP A 84 20.97 16.93 12.07
CA ASP A 84 22.39 17.15 11.82
C ASP A 84 22.61 17.75 10.43
N LEU A 85 23.62 18.60 10.32
CA LEU A 85 24.10 19.14 9.05
C LEU A 85 25.46 18.53 8.72
N ASP A 86 25.62 18.10 7.47
CA ASP A 86 26.93 17.77 6.90
C ASP A 86 27.33 18.85 5.88
N SER A 87 28.58 18.82 5.42
CA SER A 87 29.11 19.83 4.52
C SER A 87 30.14 19.30 3.52
N ASN A 88 30.06 19.82 2.29
CA ASN A 88 31.10 19.63 1.30
C ASN A 88 32.02 20.86 1.24
N LEU A 89 33.32 20.63 1.41
CA LEU A 89 34.35 21.65 1.18
C LEU A 89 34.43 21.98 -0.31
N GLN A 90 34.33 23.26 -0.62
CA GLN A 90 34.47 23.84 -1.94
C GLN A 90 35.59 24.89 -1.94
N THR A 91 36.15 25.14 -3.12
CA THR A 91 37.15 26.19 -3.30
C THR A 91 36.72 27.16 -4.40
N SER A 92 37.08 28.44 -4.26
CA SER A 92 36.83 29.45 -5.30
C SER A 92 38.04 30.37 -5.46
N PRO A 93 38.39 30.74 -6.70
CA PRO A 93 39.60 31.51 -6.97
C PRO A 93 39.43 32.97 -6.53
N ASN A 94 40.51 33.61 -6.08
CA ASN A 94 40.51 35.04 -5.75
C ASN A 94 40.35 35.95 -6.98
N PHE A 95 40.63 35.46 -8.19
CA PHE A 95 40.29 36.16 -9.43
C PHE A 95 40.05 35.20 -10.61
N MET A 96 39.40 35.72 -11.65
CA MET A 96 39.30 35.13 -12.98
C MET A 96 39.65 36.15 -14.05
N VAL A 97 40.22 35.71 -15.17
CA VAL A 97 40.54 36.54 -16.34
C VAL A 97 39.65 36.14 -17.51
N ASN A 98 38.82 37.06 -17.99
CA ASN A 98 37.80 36.80 -19.03
C ASN A 98 36.94 35.56 -18.71
N GLY A 99 36.56 35.40 -17.45
CA GLY A 99 35.79 34.24 -16.95
C GLY A 99 36.57 32.93 -16.77
N ASN A 100 37.88 32.92 -17.02
CA ASN A 100 38.73 31.73 -16.85
C ASN A 100 39.64 31.85 -15.62
N VAL A 101 39.85 30.75 -14.91
CA VAL A 101 40.83 30.69 -13.82
C VAL A 101 42.24 30.61 -14.41
N MET A 102 43.12 31.52 -13.99
CA MET A 102 44.52 31.58 -14.44
C MET A 102 45.47 31.61 -13.23
N ASP A 103 46.60 30.92 -13.31
CA ASP A 103 47.59 30.87 -12.22
C ASP A 103 48.22 32.24 -11.92
N THR A 104 48.37 33.08 -12.94
CA THR A 104 48.97 34.41 -12.84
C THR A 104 48.45 35.30 -13.97
N VAL A 105 48.23 36.58 -13.67
CA VAL A 105 47.91 37.60 -14.67
C VAL A 105 48.85 38.79 -14.54
N PHE A 106 49.43 39.20 -15.67
CA PHE A 106 50.33 40.34 -15.79
C PHE A 106 49.60 41.46 -16.53
N TYR A 107 49.47 42.64 -15.93
CA TYR A 107 48.71 43.73 -16.54
C TYR A 107 49.23 45.12 -16.17
N SER A 108 48.75 46.13 -16.90
CA SER A 108 49.06 47.55 -16.67
C SER A 108 47.90 48.41 -17.15
N ASP A 109 47.85 49.67 -16.74
CA ASP A 109 46.77 50.59 -17.11
C ASP A 109 46.68 50.81 -18.63
N THR A 110 47.83 50.81 -19.31
CA THR A 110 47.94 50.75 -20.78
C THR A 110 49.26 50.10 -21.20
N THR A 111 49.23 49.25 -22.22
CA THR A 111 50.44 48.77 -22.91
C THR A 111 50.22 48.70 -24.41
N TYR A 112 51.31 48.79 -25.17
CA TYR A 112 51.29 48.79 -26.63
C TYR A 112 52.11 47.63 -27.18
N ILE A 113 51.58 46.95 -28.19
CA ILE A 113 52.28 45.96 -28.99
C ILE A 113 52.84 46.67 -30.22
N HIS A 114 54.16 46.60 -30.39
CA HIS A 114 54.86 47.12 -31.56
C HIS A 114 54.80 46.12 -32.71
N PHE A 115 54.56 46.61 -33.92
CA PHE A 115 54.60 45.81 -35.14
C PHE A 115 55.17 46.62 -36.30
N TRP A 116 55.66 45.93 -37.34
CA TRP A 116 56.15 46.58 -38.55
C TRP A 116 55.00 46.89 -39.51
N ASP A 117 54.76 48.17 -39.79
CA ASP A 117 53.82 48.58 -40.82
C ASP A 117 54.53 48.57 -42.19
N SER A 118 54.33 47.48 -42.93
CA SER A 118 54.88 47.29 -44.27
C SER A 118 54.35 48.28 -45.32
N ILE A 119 53.24 48.99 -45.07
CA ILE A 119 52.67 49.98 -46.00
C ILE A 119 53.47 51.28 -45.93
N ASN A 120 53.78 51.72 -44.70
CA ASN A 120 54.48 52.97 -44.45
C ASN A 120 55.99 52.79 -44.19
N ASN A 121 56.47 51.54 -44.10
CA ASN A 121 57.85 51.16 -43.75
C ASN A 121 58.34 51.81 -42.44
N VAL A 122 57.49 51.78 -41.41
CA VAL A 122 57.78 52.29 -40.06
C VAL A 122 57.36 51.29 -39.00
N VAL A 123 57.95 51.38 -37.81
CA VAL A 123 57.42 50.69 -36.63
C VAL A 123 56.19 51.47 -36.16
N ASP A 124 55.07 50.77 -36.04
CA ASP A 124 53.84 51.30 -35.45
C ASP A 124 53.47 50.49 -34.20
N SER A 125 52.45 50.94 -33.49
CA SER A 125 52.00 50.31 -32.26
C SER A 125 50.48 50.34 -32.15
N SER A 126 49.93 49.30 -31.52
CA SER A 126 48.52 49.24 -31.15
C SER A 126 48.41 48.87 -29.68
N LEU A 127 47.30 49.19 -29.03
CA LEU A 127 47.06 48.73 -27.65
C LEU A 127 47.13 47.20 -27.59
N SER A 128 47.69 46.68 -26.51
CA SER A 128 47.67 45.24 -26.26
C SER A 128 46.24 44.74 -26.00
N SER A 129 46.09 43.43 -25.80
CA SER A 129 44.78 42.85 -25.52
C SER A 129 44.19 43.41 -24.22
N LEU A 130 43.00 43.99 -24.31
CA LEU A 130 42.18 44.32 -23.14
C LEU A 130 41.72 43.01 -22.48
N ILE A 131 41.92 42.89 -21.18
CA ILE A 131 41.50 41.75 -20.37
C ILE A 131 40.59 42.24 -19.24
N GLU A 132 39.58 41.45 -18.94
CA GLU A 132 38.69 41.62 -17.78
C GLU A 132 39.24 40.76 -16.64
N ILE A 133 39.55 41.37 -15.50
CA ILE A 133 39.92 40.67 -14.27
C ILE A 133 38.78 40.84 -13.27
N ILE A 134 38.11 39.73 -12.94
CA ILE A 134 37.03 39.67 -11.96
C ILE A 134 37.63 39.19 -10.64
N TYR A 135 37.50 39.97 -9.57
CA TYR A 135 38.02 39.62 -8.25
C TYR A 135 36.95 39.08 -7.33
N PHE A 136 37.34 38.16 -6.44
CA PHE A 136 36.50 37.53 -5.42
C PHE A 136 37.16 37.67 -4.05
N ASN A 137 37.45 38.92 -3.65
CA ASN A 137 38.29 39.23 -2.48
C ASN A 137 37.54 39.20 -1.13
N ASP A 138 36.32 38.65 -1.07
CA ASP A 138 35.58 38.43 0.17
C ASP A 138 35.67 36.94 0.57
N PRO A 139 36.52 36.58 1.55
CA PRO A 139 36.66 35.20 2.00
C PRO A 139 35.37 34.61 2.59
N ASN A 140 34.42 35.45 3.04
CA ASN A 140 33.14 34.99 3.59
C ASN A 140 32.09 34.75 2.50
N ASN A 141 32.27 35.34 1.31
CA ASN A 141 31.40 35.16 0.14
C ASN A 141 32.25 34.92 -1.12
N PRO A 142 33.09 33.87 -1.17
CA PRO A 142 34.14 33.74 -2.18
C PRO A 142 33.64 33.39 -3.59
N THR A 143 32.33 33.22 -3.76
CA THR A 143 31.66 33.02 -5.05
C THR A 143 31.06 34.31 -5.62
N GLN A 144 31.04 35.40 -4.84
CA GLN A 144 30.48 36.69 -5.25
C GLN A 144 31.61 37.60 -5.76
N PRO A 145 31.52 38.11 -7.00
CA PRO A 145 32.47 39.10 -7.49
C PRO A 145 32.48 40.34 -6.60
N THR A 146 33.65 40.71 -6.09
CA THR A 146 33.84 41.93 -5.30
C THR A 146 34.20 43.14 -6.15
N ASP A 147 34.88 42.91 -7.28
CA ASP A 147 35.33 43.97 -8.18
C ASP A 147 35.56 43.44 -9.60
N THR A 148 35.64 44.33 -10.60
CA THR A 148 35.98 44.00 -11.98
C THR A 148 36.79 45.10 -12.62
N ASN A 149 38.01 44.77 -13.08
CA ASN A 149 38.92 45.69 -13.74
C ASN A 149 39.08 45.35 -15.22
N TYR A 150 39.07 46.38 -16.07
CA TYR A 150 39.42 46.28 -17.49
C TYR A 150 40.79 46.91 -17.71
N VAL A 151 41.79 46.06 -17.95
CA VAL A 151 43.22 46.44 -18.02
C VAL A 151 43.87 45.83 -19.25
N PHE A 152 45.08 46.26 -19.57
CA PHE A 152 45.80 45.79 -20.74
C PHE A 152 46.82 44.72 -20.34
N HIS A 153 46.83 43.59 -21.06
CA HIS A 153 47.75 42.49 -20.83
C HIS A 153 49.20 42.97 -20.97
N SER A 154 50.08 42.57 -20.04
CA SER A 154 51.50 42.97 -19.97
C SER A 154 52.41 41.74 -19.80
N GLY A 155 53.71 41.93 -19.56
CA GLY A 155 54.63 40.82 -19.35
C GLY A 155 55.00 40.05 -20.63
N PHE A 156 54.96 40.73 -21.78
CA PHE A 156 55.32 40.18 -23.10
C PHE A 156 56.55 40.90 -23.68
N TYR A 157 57.08 40.38 -24.78
CA TYR A 157 58.20 41.00 -25.49
C TYR A 157 57.69 41.78 -26.71
N ASN A 158 58.06 43.06 -26.78
CA ASN A 158 57.92 43.85 -28.00
C ASN A 158 59.14 43.64 -28.90
N MET A 159 58.90 43.40 -30.18
CA MET A 159 59.98 43.21 -31.14
C MET A 159 60.54 44.56 -31.61
N ILE A 160 61.85 44.61 -31.81
CA ILE A 160 62.57 45.76 -32.37
C ILE A 160 62.91 45.41 -33.82
N TYR A 161 62.53 46.27 -34.76
CA TYR A 161 62.69 46.04 -36.19
C TYR A 161 63.78 46.91 -36.80
N ASP A 162 64.48 46.41 -37.81
CA ASP A 162 65.34 47.23 -38.68
C ASP A 162 64.50 48.04 -39.69
N THR A 163 65.17 48.86 -40.52
CA THR A 163 64.50 49.68 -41.54
C THR A 163 63.85 48.87 -42.68
N ASN A 164 64.03 47.55 -42.70
CA ASN A 164 63.44 46.63 -43.68
C ASN A 164 62.38 45.70 -43.05
N GLY A 165 62.05 45.88 -41.76
CA GLY A 165 61.07 45.05 -41.04
C GLY A 165 61.60 43.70 -40.54
N LEU A 166 62.93 43.49 -40.53
CA LEU A 166 63.53 42.31 -39.89
C LEU A 166 63.65 42.53 -38.39
N ILE A 167 63.31 41.50 -37.60
CA ILE A 167 63.44 41.54 -36.13
C ILE A 167 64.94 41.52 -35.78
N LEU A 168 65.40 42.57 -35.09
CA LEU A 168 66.77 42.71 -34.60
C LEU A 168 66.93 42.20 -33.18
N ASP A 169 65.97 42.54 -32.31
CA ASP A 169 65.99 42.26 -30.89
C ASP A 169 64.57 42.34 -30.31
N SER A 170 64.43 42.19 -29.00
CA SER A 170 63.18 42.37 -28.28
C SER A 170 63.38 43.14 -26.97
N ILE A 171 62.37 43.90 -26.57
CA ILE A 171 62.32 44.58 -25.28
C ILE A 171 61.17 43.99 -24.46
N TYR A 172 61.47 43.62 -23.21
CA TYR A 172 60.44 43.11 -22.31
C TYR A 172 59.57 44.25 -21.78
N VAL A 173 58.26 44.12 -21.97
CA VAL A 173 57.26 45.04 -21.43
C VAL A 173 56.90 44.57 -20.03
N TYR A 174 57.54 45.18 -19.03
CA TYR A 174 57.28 44.85 -17.62
C TYR A 174 55.85 45.20 -17.22
N PRO A 175 55.15 44.33 -16.49
CA PRO A 175 53.84 44.65 -15.94
C PRO A 175 53.97 45.62 -14.76
N GLU A 176 53.03 46.55 -14.66
CA GLU A 176 52.82 47.39 -13.46
C GLU A 176 52.28 46.58 -12.29
N ASN A 177 51.40 45.61 -12.56
CA ASN A 177 50.76 44.76 -11.54
C ASN A 177 50.78 43.29 -11.94
N VAL A 178 50.85 42.43 -10.93
CA VAL A 178 50.84 40.97 -11.06
C VAL A 178 49.93 40.39 -9.99
N ASP A 179 48.91 39.66 -10.39
CA ASP A 179 48.05 38.91 -9.46
C ASP A 179 48.34 37.41 -9.57
N TYR A 180 48.39 36.76 -8.40
CA TYR A 180 48.66 35.32 -8.25
C TYR A 180 47.42 34.60 -7.74
N LEU A 181 47.15 33.45 -8.35
CA LEU A 181 45.98 32.65 -7.99
C LEU A 181 46.09 32.17 -6.55
N SER A 182 45.06 32.44 -5.78
CA SER A 182 44.82 31.82 -4.48
C SER A 182 43.36 31.38 -4.41
N TYR A 183 43.07 30.45 -3.51
CA TYR A 183 41.73 29.92 -3.33
C TYR A 183 41.22 30.25 -1.93
N TYR A 184 39.95 30.58 -1.86
CA TYR A 184 39.19 30.61 -0.62
C TYR A 184 38.42 29.31 -0.45
N ASN A 185 38.49 28.74 0.75
CA ASN A 185 37.71 27.59 1.14
C ASN A 185 36.35 28.04 1.65
N TRP A 186 35.29 27.35 1.25
CA TRP A 186 33.95 27.55 1.79
C TRP A 186 33.18 26.23 1.79
N TYR A 187 32.05 26.20 2.50
CA TYR A 187 31.28 24.99 2.72
C TYR A 187 29.87 25.14 2.16
N THR A 188 29.40 24.09 1.49
CA THR A 188 27.97 23.90 1.20
C THR A 188 27.41 22.98 2.27
N TYR A 189 26.34 23.39 2.95
CA TYR A 189 25.71 22.63 4.03
C TYR A 189 24.45 21.95 3.51
N PHE A 190 24.17 20.74 3.99
CA PHE A 190 22.95 19.98 3.67
C PHE A 190 22.53 19.13 4.86
N ASP A 191 21.22 18.86 4.96
CA ASP A 191 20.67 18.02 6.01
C ASP A 191 21.16 16.57 5.87
N VAL A 192 21.50 15.94 6.99
CA VAL A 192 21.67 14.49 7.04
C VAL A 192 20.30 13.85 7.03
N ILE A 193 20.05 13.07 5.97
CA ILE A 193 18.79 12.36 5.76
C ILE A 193 19.03 10.87 5.95
N GLU A 194 18.19 10.26 6.77
CA GLU A 194 18.13 8.82 6.96
C GLU A 194 16.79 8.30 6.43
N ALA A 195 16.84 7.30 5.55
CA ALA A 195 15.64 6.66 5.02
C ALA A 195 15.22 5.49 5.92
N PHE A 196 13.96 5.43 6.30
CA PHE A 196 13.37 4.28 6.99
C PHE A 196 12.32 3.64 6.11
N GLU A 197 12.44 2.34 5.84
CA GLU A 197 11.40 1.59 5.12
C GLU A 197 10.13 1.46 5.96
N LEU A 198 9.01 1.90 5.37
CA LEU A 198 7.65 1.73 5.91
C LEU A 198 6.94 0.53 5.30
N ALA A 199 7.17 0.25 4.01
CA ALA A 199 6.52 -0.83 3.27
C ALA A 199 7.37 -1.27 2.08
N ARG A 200 7.29 -2.56 1.75
CA ARG A 200 7.87 -3.14 0.53
C ARG A 200 6.85 -4.02 -0.16
N VAL A 201 6.62 -3.78 -1.44
CA VAL A 201 5.72 -4.58 -2.29
C VAL A 201 6.45 -4.91 -3.58
N ILE A 202 6.39 -6.16 -4.01
CA ILE A 202 6.84 -6.54 -5.35
C ILE A 202 5.65 -6.39 -6.29
N THR A 203 5.80 -5.68 -7.39
CA THR A 203 4.70 -5.52 -8.35
C THR A 203 4.30 -6.89 -8.92
N PRO A 204 3.02 -7.08 -9.29
CA PRO A 204 2.64 -8.30 -10.01
C PRO A 204 3.25 -8.28 -11.41
N TYR A 205 3.17 -9.41 -12.12
CA TYR A 205 3.32 -9.41 -13.57
C TYR A 205 2.05 -8.83 -14.19
N GLY A 206 2.15 -7.66 -14.82
CA GLY A 206 0.99 -6.90 -15.28
C GLY A 206 0.33 -7.38 -16.57
N SER A 207 0.88 -8.41 -17.24
CA SER A 207 0.25 -9.00 -18.42
C SER A 207 -1.12 -9.57 -18.06
N GLY A 208 -2.17 -9.05 -18.69
CA GLY A 208 -3.57 -9.44 -18.42
C GLY A 208 -4.31 -8.54 -17.42
N LEU A 209 -3.62 -7.63 -16.73
CA LEU A 209 -4.28 -6.62 -15.90
C LEU A 209 -4.92 -5.53 -16.78
N THR A 210 -6.11 -5.07 -16.39
CA THR A 210 -6.78 -3.95 -17.06
C THR A 210 -6.16 -2.61 -16.64
N ASN A 211 -6.27 -1.58 -17.48
CA ASN A 211 -5.68 -0.27 -17.16
C ASN A 211 -6.28 0.41 -15.91
N ASP A 212 -7.49 0.01 -15.50
CA ASP A 212 -8.16 0.48 -14.29
C ASP A 212 -7.94 -0.44 -13.07
N TRP A 213 -7.13 -1.50 -13.23
CA TRP A 213 -6.79 -2.41 -12.14
C TRP A 213 -6.10 -1.67 -11.00
N LYS A 214 -6.50 -2.02 -9.77
CA LYS A 214 -5.91 -1.55 -8.53
C LYS A 214 -5.92 -2.66 -7.50
N PHE A 215 -4.97 -2.60 -6.58
CA PHE A 215 -4.89 -3.49 -5.44
C PHE A 215 -4.28 -2.77 -4.24
N THR A 216 -4.88 -2.94 -3.06
CA THR A 216 -4.48 -2.25 -1.84
C THR A 216 -3.90 -3.22 -0.80
N HIS A 217 -2.66 -2.97 -0.40
CA HIS A 217 -2.07 -3.55 0.80
C HIS A 217 -2.18 -2.58 1.97
N ILE A 218 -2.47 -3.09 3.17
CA ILE A 218 -2.55 -2.27 4.39
C ILE A 218 -1.41 -2.64 5.33
N PHE A 219 -0.53 -1.68 5.61
CA PHE A 219 0.58 -1.85 6.54
C PHE A 219 0.29 -1.15 7.87
N ASP A 220 0.51 -1.84 8.98
CA ASP A 220 0.57 -1.21 10.31
C ASP A 220 1.96 -0.62 10.50
N ILE A 221 2.04 0.71 10.52
CA ILE A 221 3.28 1.47 10.67
C ILE A 221 3.26 2.32 11.95
N THR A 222 2.49 1.90 12.94
CA THR A 222 2.30 2.62 14.21
C THR A 222 3.63 2.90 14.91
N ASP A 223 4.59 1.97 14.85
CA ASP A 223 5.90 2.14 15.50
C ASP A 223 6.75 3.28 14.90
N PHE A 224 6.41 3.74 13.69
CA PHE A 224 7.09 4.87 13.04
C PHE A 224 6.51 6.23 13.43
N ALA A 225 5.55 6.29 14.37
CA ALA A 225 4.89 7.51 14.81
C ALA A 225 5.86 8.65 15.19
N LEU A 226 7.06 8.33 15.69
CA LEU A 226 8.06 9.35 16.07
C LEU A 226 8.56 10.18 14.89
N ILE A 227 8.61 9.61 13.68
CA ILE A 227 9.19 10.24 12.49
C ILE A 227 8.14 10.60 11.42
N LEU A 228 6.86 10.32 11.69
CA LEU A 228 5.72 10.68 10.85
C LEU A 228 4.97 11.87 11.44
N LYS A 229 5.66 13.02 11.57
CA LYS A 229 5.15 14.23 12.22
C LYS A 229 5.44 15.48 11.41
N ASP A 230 4.49 16.41 11.38
CA ASP A 230 4.57 17.67 10.62
C ASP A 230 4.88 17.41 9.13
N SER A 231 5.84 18.09 8.55
CA SER A 231 6.14 18.01 7.12
C SER A 231 7.22 16.98 6.90
N VAL A 232 6.86 15.88 6.24
CA VAL A 232 7.75 14.74 6.02
C VAL A 232 7.76 14.37 4.54
N GLU A 233 8.94 14.08 4.02
CA GLU A 233 9.11 13.62 2.65
C GLU A 233 8.98 12.10 2.61
N ILE A 234 8.01 11.61 1.83
CA ILE A 234 7.76 10.19 1.60
C ILE A 234 8.27 9.86 0.20
N ARG A 235 9.06 8.80 0.12
CA ARG A 235 9.63 8.29 -1.11
C ARG A 235 8.91 7.03 -1.52
N ALA A 236 8.43 6.99 -2.76
CA ALA A 236 8.14 5.76 -3.48
C ALA A 236 9.32 5.40 -4.39
N HIS A 237 10.10 4.39 -4.01
CA HIS A 237 11.16 3.85 -4.85
C HIS A 237 10.61 2.76 -5.77
N TYR A 238 11.03 2.79 -7.05
CA TYR A 238 10.69 1.78 -8.04
C TYR A 238 11.96 1.22 -8.70
N SER A 239 12.11 -0.11 -8.67
CA SER A 239 13.28 -0.80 -9.22
C SER A 239 13.14 -1.22 -10.70
N GLY A 240 12.09 -0.77 -11.39
CA GLY A 240 11.76 -1.24 -12.75
C GLY A 240 12.36 -0.43 -13.90
N TRP A 241 12.54 -1.07 -15.05
CA TRP A 241 13.18 -0.49 -16.25
C TRP A 241 12.29 -0.51 -17.50
N SER A 242 10.98 -0.73 -17.35
CA SER A 242 9.99 -0.82 -18.45
C SER A 242 8.69 -0.05 -18.11
N SER A 243 7.57 -0.29 -18.81
CA SER A 243 6.28 0.37 -18.50
C SER A 243 5.98 0.26 -17.00
N GLY A 244 5.38 1.30 -16.42
CA GLY A 244 5.31 1.48 -14.97
C GLY A 244 4.11 0.88 -14.28
N PHE A 245 4.14 0.91 -12.96
CA PHE A 245 2.94 0.89 -12.12
C PHE A 245 2.67 2.32 -11.60
N SER A 246 1.50 2.54 -11.02
CA SER A 246 1.21 3.74 -10.25
C SER A 246 1.04 3.40 -8.77
N VAL A 247 1.31 4.36 -7.89
CA VAL A 247 1.10 4.21 -6.44
C VAL A 247 0.29 5.36 -5.88
N SER A 248 -0.67 5.03 -5.01
CA SER A 248 -1.31 5.99 -4.10
C SER A 248 -1.02 5.57 -2.67
N LEU A 249 -0.64 6.53 -1.82
CA LEU A 249 -0.32 6.27 -0.42
C LEU A 249 -1.24 7.11 0.47
N ASP A 250 -2.17 6.43 1.12
CA ASP A 250 -3.09 7.01 2.10
C ASP A 250 -2.68 6.56 3.51
N PHE A 251 -2.40 7.53 4.38
CA PHE A 251 -2.07 7.32 5.77
C PHE A 251 -3.30 7.58 6.64
N GLU A 252 -3.56 6.70 7.60
CA GLU A 252 -4.68 6.77 8.52
C GLU A 252 -4.16 6.76 9.96
N PHE A 253 -4.21 7.92 10.61
CA PHE A 253 -3.81 8.12 12.00
C PHE A 253 -5.03 8.00 12.89
N ILE A 254 -5.07 6.98 13.73
CA ILE A 254 -6.18 6.74 14.65
C ILE A 254 -5.71 7.13 16.05
N GLU A 255 -6.25 8.24 16.56
CA GLU A 255 -5.91 8.76 17.89
C GLU A 255 -6.19 7.72 18.98
N GLY A 256 -5.33 7.74 20.00
CA GLY A 256 -5.43 6.80 21.11
C GLY A 256 -4.08 6.46 21.76
N SER A 257 -4.11 5.53 22.70
CA SER A 257 -2.91 5.04 23.37
C SER A 257 -2.41 3.75 22.70
N PRO A 258 -1.15 3.69 22.21
CA PRO A 258 -0.54 2.47 21.69
C PRO A 258 -0.35 1.43 22.83
N PRO A 259 -0.01 0.16 22.53
CA PRO A 259 0.19 -0.83 23.60
C PRO A 259 1.43 -0.52 24.45
N ARG A 260 2.40 0.19 23.87
CA ARG A 260 3.59 0.78 24.50
C ARG A 260 4.06 1.96 23.65
N HIS A 261 4.66 2.98 24.26
CA HIS A 261 5.16 4.12 23.51
C HIS A 261 6.55 3.84 22.94
N VAL A 262 6.81 4.29 21.71
CA VAL A 262 8.15 4.27 21.11
C VAL A 262 8.95 5.42 21.69
N ASN A 263 10.09 5.11 22.33
CA ASN A 263 11.04 6.09 22.84
C ASN A 263 12.15 6.39 21.83
N SER A 264 12.55 5.39 21.04
CA SER A 264 13.63 5.49 20.07
C SER A 264 13.38 4.58 18.87
N LEU A 265 13.78 5.06 17.69
CA LEU A 265 13.76 4.35 16.41
C LEU A 265 15.10 4.60 15.71
N GLN A 266 15.80 3.54 15.35
CA GLN A 266 17.12 3.61 14.70
C GLN A 266 17.24 2.53 13.62
N ASN A 267 17.85 2.83 12.46
CA ASN A 267 18.20 1.75 11.52
C ASN A 267 19.42 0.98 12.03
N ILE A 268 19.28 -0.34 12.05
CA ILE A 268 20.41 -1.25 12.15
C ILE A 268 21.02 -1.41 10.77
N TYR A 269 20.23 -1.80 9.77
CA TYR A 269 20.69 -1.92 8.38
C TYR A 269 19.63 -1.33 7.45
N SER A 270 20.04 -0.58 6.44
CA SER A 270 19.18 -0.18 5.32
C SER A 270 20.05 -0.12 4.07
N ARG A 271 20.02 -1.19 3.27
CA ARG A 271 20.93 -1.37 2.11
C ARG A 271 20.52 -2.54 1.21
N SER A 272 21.02 -2.51 -0.02
CA SER A 272 21.08 -3.68 -0.89
C SER A 272 22.52 -4.19 -0.97
N CYS A 273 22.73 -5.50 -0.83
CA CYS A 273 24.05 -6.12 -0.74
C CYS A 273 24.18 -7.35 -1.61
N ASN A 274 25.30 -7.46 -2.31
CA ASN A 274 25.71 -8.67 -3.01
C ASN A 274 26.26 -9.71 -2.04
N TYR A 275 25.79 -10.95 -2.14
CA TYR A 275 26.30 -12.10 -1.40
C TYR A 275 27.37 -12.81 -2.23
N ASN A 276 28.64 -12.44 -2.00
CA ASN A 276 29.78 -13.09 -2.66
C ASN A 276 30.21 -14.36 -1.92
N ASN A 277 30.26 -14.29 -0.59
CA ASN A 277 30.46 -15.39 0.36
C ASN A 277 30.04 -14.88 1.74
N SER A 278 29.67 -15.81 2.64
CA SER A 278 29.20 -15.50 3.99
C SER A 278 30.12 -14.51 4.71
N SER A 279 31.41 -14.80 4.84
CA SER A 279 32.33 -13.94 5.59
C SER A 279 32.39 -12.49 5.09
N SER A 280 32.39 -12.28 3.76
CA SER A 280 32.34 -10.94 3.18
C SER A 280 30.98 -10.26 3.33
N PHE A 281 29.90 -11.03 3.31
CA PHE A 281 28.55 -10.52 3.44
C PHE A 281 28.32 -10.03 4.87
N GLU A 282 28.68 -10.85 5.87
CA GLU A 282 28.62 -10.47 7.29
C GLU A 282 29.51 -9.26 7.58
N SER A 283 30.76 -9.26 7.11
CA SER A 283 31.70 -8.17 7.46
C SER A 283 31.33 -6.82 6.83
N ASN A 284 30.72 -6.81 5.64
CA ASN A 284 30.45 -5.57 4.91
C ASN A 284 28.98 -5.15 4.97
N CYS A 285 28.05 -6.10 4.96
CA CYS A 285 26.62 -5.84 4.93
C CYS A 285 25.99 -5.85 6.33
N LEU A 286 26.25 -6.91 7.11
CA LEU A 286 25.56 -7.23 8.36
C LEU A 286 26.51 -7.21 9.58
N HIS A 287 27.45 -6.27 9.61
CA HIS A 287 28.40 -6.19 10.71
C HIS A 287 27.68 -5.81 12.01
N PRO A 288 28.03 -6.42 13.16
CA PRO A 288 27.40 -6.12 14.45
C PRO A 288 27.37 -4.62 14.75
N LYS A 289 26.22 -4.12 15.24
CA LYS A 289 26.04 -2.74 15.64
C LYS A 289 25.67 -2.63 17.11
N LYS A 290 26.19 -1.60 17.78
CA LYS A 290 25.88 -1.29 19.18
C LYS A 290 24.99 -0.06 19.28
N PHE A 291 23.98 -0.14 20.13
CA PHE A 291 23.01 0.91 20.37
C PHE A 291 22.91 1.21 21.86
N TYR A 292 22.74 2.48 22.22
CA TYR A 292 22.52 2.87 23.61
C TYR A 292 21.05 2.72 23.99
N ILE A 293 20.79 2.20 25.19
CA ILE A 293 19.46 2.08 25.77
C ILE A 293 19.27 3.19 26.80
N ASP A 294 18.35 4.11 26.53
CA ASP A 294 18.05 5.20 27.47
C ASP A 294 17.31 4.70 28.72
N GLN A 295 17.26 5.52 29.76
CA GLN A 295 16.69 5.15 31.06
C GLN A 295 15.20 4.77 31.01
N ASN A 296 14.44 5.30 30.06
CA ASN A 296 12.99 5.12 29.98
C ASN A 296 12.61 3.99 29.02
N SER A 297 13.59 3.35 28.38
CA SER A 297 13.40 2.24 27.45
C SER A 297 13.57 0.90 28.14
N SER A 298 12.45 0.26 28.43
CA SER A 298 12.37 -1.06 29.06
C SER A 298 11.92 -2.16 28.10
N GLY A 299 11.30 -1.80 26.97
CA GLY A 299 10.91 -2.71 25.88
C GLY A 299 11.77 -2.54 24.63
N GLY A 300 11.91 -3.60 23.83
CA GLY A 300 12.69 -3.55 22.59
C GLY A 300 12.24 -4.57 21.56
N MET A 301 12.24 -4.16 20.29
CA MET A 301 11.94 -5.04 19.15
C MET A 301 12.85 -4.70 17.98
N ILE A 302 13.30 -5.74 17.26
CA ILE A 302 13.98 -5.62 15.97
C ILE A 302 12.97 -5.97 14.88
N LYS A 303 12.68 -5.03 13.98
CA LYS A 303 11.83 -5.26 12.80
C LYS A 303 12.74 -5.46 11.60
N MET A 304 12.55 -6.52 10.84
CA MET A 304 13.38 -6.79 9.66
C MET A 304 12.55 -7.24 8.46
N THR A 305 12.73 -6.53 7.36
CA THR A 305 12.28 -6.92 6.02
C THR A 305 13.51 -7.24 5.18
N THR A 306 13.60 -8.47 4.69
CA THR A 306 14.63 -8.87 3.73
C THR A 306 14.04 -9.61 2.55
N SER A 307 14.59 -9.41 1.36
CA SER A 307 14.14 -10.10 0.14
C SER A 307 15.35 -10.50 -0.69
N GLY A 308 15.43 -11.76 -1.11
CA GLY A 308 16.50 -12.29 -1.96
C GLY A 308 16.23 -12.02 -3.44
N HIS A 309 17.27 -11.64 -4.20
CA HIS A 309 17.18 -11.22 -5.60
C HIS A 309 18.29 -11.81 -6.48
N GLY A 310 17.91 -12.11 -7.72
CA GLY A 310 18.78 -12.74 -8.73
C GLY A 310 18.93 -14.24 -8.51
N PHE A 311 19.31 -14.97 -9.56
CA PHE A 311 19.56 -16.39 -9.47
C PHE A 311 20.62 -16.86 -10.47
N ASP A 312 21.43 -17.85 -10.06
CA ASP A 312 22.15 -18.72 -10.99
C ASP A 312 21.65 -20.16 -10.77
N ASN A 313 21.48 -20.90 -11.86
CA ASN A 313 20.86 -22.24 -11.88
C ASN A 313 21.63 -23.32 -11.09
N ASN A 314 22.81 -23.03 -10.54
CA ASN A 314 23.58 -24.00 -9.77
C ASN A 314 23.12 -24.13 -8.31
N ILE A 315 22.60 -23.05 -7.73
CA ILE A 315 22.16 -23.00 -6.33
C ILE A 315 20.86 -22.21 -6.13
N ASN A 316 20.29 -21.63 -7.20
CA ASN A 316 19.05 -20.87 -7.19
C ASN A 316 19.04 -19.63 -6.29
N ALA A 317 20.20 -19.24 -5.73
CA ALA A 317 20.33 -18.11 -4.84
C ALA A 317 20.40 -16.79 -5.60
N ALA A 318 19.80 -15.71 -5.11
CA ALA A 318 19.11 -15.57 -3.83
C ALA A 318 17.57 -15.64 -3.93
N GLU A 319 17.00 -15.47 -5.13
CA GLU A 319 15.55 -15.37 -5.30
C GLU A 319 14.81 -16.67 -4.95
N PHE A 320 15.30 -17.81 -5.43
CA PHE A 320 14.68 -19.12 -5.29
C PHE A 320 15.43 -20.04 -4.31
N LYS A 321 16.16 -19.44 -3.37
CA LYS A 321 16.88 -20.17 -2.32
C LYS A 321 16.35 -19.79 -0.96
N GLU A 322 15.66 -20.73 -0.34
CA GLU A 322 15.30 -20.66 1.08
C GLU A 322 16.56 -20.62 1.95
N ILE A 323 16.55 -19.67 2.90
CA ILE A 323 17.57 -19.51 3.92
C ILE A 323 16.92 -19.11 5.25
N ASP A 324 17.58 -19.43 6.34
CA ASP A 324 17.32 -18.80 7.62
C ASP A 324 18.29 -17.63 7.88
N TYR A 325 17.85 -16.67 8.69
CA TYR A 325 18.72 -15.70 9.35
C TYR A 325 18.60 -15.79 10.87
N PHE A 326 19.67 -15.37 11.55
CA PHE A 326 19.88 -15.58 12.97
C PHE A 326 20.05 -14.24 13.68
N VAL A 327 19.15 -13.91 14.59
CA VAL A 327 19.25 -12.66 15.38
C VAL A 327 19.99 -12.95 16.68
N ARG A 328 21.11 -12.24 16.89
CA ARG A 328 21.92 -12.32 18.10
C ARG A 328 21.93 -11.00 18.85
N VAL A 329 21.74 -11.09 20.16
CA VAL A 329 21.81 -9.98 21.10
C VAL A 329 22.97 -10.22 22.05
N ASP A 330 23.95 -9.31 22.09
CA ASP A 330 25.19 -9.45 22.86
C ASP A 330 25.88 -10.81 22.66
N GLY A 331 25.85 -11.30 21.42
CA GLY A 331 26.41 -12.59 20.99
C GLY A 331 25.53 -13.81 21.28
N LEU A 332 24.46 -13.68 22.06
CA LEU A 332 23.49 -14.76 22.33
C LEU A 332 22.51 -14.90 21.16
N LEU A 333 22.32 -16.10 20.62
CA LEU A 333 21.26 -16.38 19.64
C LEU A 333 19.89 -16.30 20.33
N THR A 334 19.02 -15.42 19.84
CA THR A 334 17.69 -15.17 20.41
C THR A 334 16.58 -15.64 19.48
N HIS A 335 16.71 -15.41 18.17
CA HIS A 335 15.71 -15.76 17.17
C HIS A 335 16.35 -16.42 15.94
N ILE A 336 15.57 -17.31 15.31
CA ILE A 336 15.87 -17.89 13.99
C ILE A 336 14.64 -17.57 13.14
N GLN A 337 14.86 -16.95 11.98
CA GLN A 337 13.77 -16.58 11.09
C GLN A 337 14.01 -17.19 9.72
N ASN A 338 12.99 -17.90 9.24
CA ASN A 338 12.94 -18.39 7.88
C ASN A 338 12.61 -17.25 6.92
N ASN A 339 13.44 -17.06 5.89
CA ASN A 339 13.29 -16.01 4.89
C ASN A 339 12.77 -16.58 3.57
N TRP A 340 11.52 -17.05 3.61
CA TRP A 340 10.84 -17.68 2.51
C TRP A 340 9.36 -17.29 2.52
N ASP A 341 8.77 -17.23 1.33
CA ASP A 341 7.33 -17.09 1.15
C ASP A 341 6.84 -18.23 0.27
N ASP A 342 6.13 -19.17 0.91
CA ASP A 342 5.56 -20.39 0.35
C ASP A 342 4.06 -20.24 0.01
N GLU A 343 3.54 -19.01 0.07
CA GLU A 343 2.11 -18.72 -0.16
C GLU A 343 1.88 -18.06 -1.53
N CYS A 344 2.84 -18.20 -2.46
CA CYS A 344 2.75 -17.57 -3.78
C CYS A 344 1.59 -18.14 -4.62
N GLY A 345 1.26 -19.42 -4.46
CA GLY A 345 0.16 -20.05 -5.20
C GLY A 345 -1.25 -19.66 -4.73
N VAL A 346 -1.39 -19.06 -3.54
CA VAL A 346 -2.65 -18.50 -3.01
C VAL A 346 -2.73 -16.98 -3.12
N ASN A 347 -1.93 -16.37 -3.99
CA ASN A 347 -1.91 -14.92 -4.21
C ASN A 347 -3.29 -14.36 -4.63
N PRO A 348 -3.86 -13.35 -3.94
CA PRO A 348 -5.12 -12.72 -4.32
C PRO A 348 -5.09 -12.00 -5.67
N ILE A 349 -3.92 -11.62 -6.18
CA ILE A 349 -3.76 -11.10 -7.54
C ILE A 349 -3.50 -12.30 -8.45
N TYR A 350 -4.56 -12.86 -9.03
CA TYR A 350 -4.47 -13.98 -9.96
C TYR A 350 -5.53 -13.89 -11.07
N PRO A 351 -5.26 -14.50 -12.24
CA PRO A 351 -3.95 -14.97 -12.68
C PRO A 351 -2.99 -13.79 -12.89
N GLN A 352 -1.70 -14.05 -12.96
CA GLN A 352 -0.71 -13.06 -13.40
C GLN A 352 0.01 -13.55 -14.65
N GLY A 353 0.66 -12.62 -15.36
CA GLY A 353 1.74 -13.03 -16.26
C GLY A 353 2.88 -13.73 -15.50
N GLY A 354 3.84 -14.30 -16.22
CA GLY A 354 5.11 -14.70 -15.60
C GLY A 354 5.03 -15.86 -14.58
N THR A 355 6.12 -16.09 -13.86
CA THR A 355 6.25 -17.24 -12.95
C THR A 355 5.82 -16.88 -11.52
N TRP A 356 4.60 -16.37 -11.38
CA TRP A 356 4.05 -15.85 -10.12
C TRP A 356 3.85 -16.91 -9.02
N LEU A 357 3.77 -18.17 -9.41
CA LEU A 357 3.52 -19.32 -8.53
C LEU A 357 4.77 -19.84 -7.80
N TYR A 358 5.96 -19.47 -8.24
CA TYR A 358 7.19 -19.97 -7.60
C TYR A 358 7.45 -19.25 -6.30
N ASP A 359 7.64 -20.02 -5.24
CA ASP A 359 8.05 -19.54 -3.94
C ASP A 359 9.43 -18.90 -3.98
N ARG A 360 9.60 -17.83 -3.21
CA ARG A 360 10.80 -16.99 -3.25
C ARG A 360 11.21 -16.54 -1.87
N ALA A 361 12.42 -15.99 -1.79
CA ALA A 361 13.05 -15.57 -0.55
C ALA A 361 12.36 -14.34 0.10
N ASN A 362 11.24 -14.59 0.76
CA ASN A 362 10.37 -13.68 1.53
C ASN A 362 9.61 -12.63 0.69
N TRP A 363 9.17 -13.02 -0.51
CA TRP A 363 8.26 -12.21 -1.32
C TRP A 363 7.56 -13.07 -2.37
N CYS A 364 6.40 -12.63 -2.84
CA CYS A 364 5.76 -13.15 -4.05
C CYS A 364 5.44 -11.99 -5.01
N PRO A 365 5.48 -12.21 -6.34
CA PRO A 365 5.06 -11.20 -7.32
C PRO A 365 3.64 -10.69 -7.02
N GLY A 366 3.48 -9.38 -6.83
CA GLY A 366 2.20 -8.76 -6.47
C GLY A 366 1.91 -8.67 -4.97
N LEU A 367 2.75 -9.24 -4.10
CA LEU A 367 2.55 -9.19 -2.65
C LEU A 367 3.59 -8.34 -1.94
N ARG A 368 3.26 -7.98 -0.70
CA ARG A 368 4.21 -7.38 0.24
C ARG A 368 5.28 -8.38 0.64
N ALA A 369 6.53 -7.91 0.76
CA ALA A 369 7.54 -8.67 1.49
C ALA A 369 7.19 -8.65 2.98
N LYS A 370 7.33 -9.79 3.68
CA LYS A 370 6.97 -9.86 5.10
C LYS A 370 8.03 -9.15 5.94
N ALA A 371 7.59 -8.31 6.88
CA ALA A 371 8.42 -7.77 7.94
C ALA A 371 8.26 -8.66 9.18
N PHE A 372 9.38 -9.10 9.75
CA PHE A 372 9.39 -9.95 10.94
C PHE A 372 9.78 -9.15 12.17
N ASP A 373 9.02 -9.33 13.25
CA ASP A 373 9.23 -8.65 14.53
C ASP A 373 9.88 -9.60 15.53
N HIS A 374 11.04 -9.21 16.05
CA HIS A 374 11.82 -9.99 17.02
C HIS A 374 11.84 -9.26 18.36
N GLU A 375 11.05 -9.74 19.32
CA GLU A 375 10.99 -9.16 20.68
C GLU A 375 12.29 -9.44 21.44
N ILE A 376 12.98 -8.36 21.84
CA ILE A 376 14.24 -8.43 22.59
C ILE A 376 14.17 -7.78 23.97
N THR A 377 12.96 -7.46 24.43
CA THR A 377 12.66 -6.80 25.70
C THR A 377 13.44 -7.41 26.89
N ASP A 378 13.47 -8.75 26.99
CA ASP A 378 14.14 -9.46 28.10
C ASP A 378 15.68 -9.32 28.12
N TYR A 379 16.28 -8.78 27.06
CA TYR A 379 17.72 -8.60 26.92
C TYR A 379 18.17 -7.13 27.13
N LEU A 380 17.23 -6.21 27.31
CA LEU A 380 17.55 -4.80 27.49
C LEU A 380 18.04 -4.49 28.92
N ASN A 381 19.08 -3.67 29.01
CA ASN A 381 19.56 -3.09 30.25
C ASN A 381 19.58 -1.55 30.11
N PRO A 382 18.63 -0.82 30.74
CA PRO A 382 18.61 0.64 30.68
C PRO A 382 19.92 1.26 31.16
N LEU A 383 20.33 2.35 30.50
CA LEU A 383 21.60 3.06 30.71
C LEU A 383 22.86 2.31 30.26
N ASP A 384 22.74 1.20 29.53
CA ASP A 384 23.85 0.47 28.92
C ASP A 384 23.72 0.42 27.38
N SER A 385 24.63 -0.25 26.70
CA SER A 385 24.55 -0.56 25.27
C SER A 385 24.13 -2.00 25.00
N ILE A 386 23.39 -2.21 23.93
CA ILE A 386 23.07 -3.53 23.36
C ILE A 386 23.81 -3.72 22.03
N GLU A 387 24.43 -4.87 21.82
CA GLU A 387 24.92 -5.28 20.51
C GLU A 387 23.88 -6.12 19.78
N ILE A 388 23.60 -5.77 18.53
CA ILE A 388 22.73 -6.54 17.64
C ILE A 388 23.57 -7.03 16.46
N ASN A 389 23.52 -8.33 16.22
CA ASN A 389 24.14 -8.99 15.08
C ASN A 389 23.11 -9.87 14.37
N ILE A 390 23.11 -9.86 13.04
CA ILE A 390 22.22 -10.68 12.24
C ILE A 390 23.09 -11.45 11.25
N ASP A 391 23.08 -12.78 11.35
CA ASP A 391 23.85 -13.63 10.45
C ASP A 391 22.91 -14.35 9.48
N PHE A 392 23.31 -14.56 8.23
CA PHE A 392 22.54 -15.38 7.27
C PHE A 392 23.12 -16.79 7.19
N ASP A 393 22.30 -17.75 6.74
CA ASP A 393 22.80 -19.07 6.40
C ASP A 393 23.98 -19.01 5.42
N ASN A 394 25.00 -19.80 5.71
CA ASN A 394 26.18 -19.86 4.88
C ASN A 394 25.94 -20.75 3.66
N TYR A 395 26.04 -20.16 2.47
CA TYR A 395 26.18 -20.90 1.21
C TYR A 395 27.35 -20.39 0.36
N ILE A 396 27.77 -21.23 -0.59
CA ILE A 396 28.80 -20.92 -1.58
C ILE A 396 28.13 -20.75 -2.94
N TRP A 397 28.45 -19.65 -3.61
CA TRP A 397 27.98 -19.36 -4.96
C TRP A 397 29.17 -19.19 -5.92
N SER A 398 28.93 -19.55 -7.18
CA SER A 398 29.80 -19.22 -8.31
C SER A 398 28.93 -19.06 -9.56
N GLY A 399 29.07 -17.98 -10.30
CA GLY A 399 28.25 -17.78 -11.48
C GLY A 399 28.46 -16.41 -12.09
N SER A 400 27.49 -15.99 -12.91
CA SER A 400 27.55 -14.70 -13.61
C SER A 400 26.64 -13.64 -13.01
N GLN A 401 25.62 -14.05 -12.25
CA GLN A 401 24.68 -13.15 -11.57
C GLN A 401 24.83 -13.32 -10.06
N THR A 402 25.58 -12.42 -9.43
CA THR A 402 25.82 -12.48 -7.98
C THR A 402 24.49 -12.36 -7.23
N PRO A 403 24.19 -13.31 -6.31
CA PRO A 403 23.02 -13.24 -5.45
C PRO A 403 23.03 -11.95 -4.65
N SER A 404 21.85 -11.38 -4.36
CA SER A 404 21.76 -10.15 -3.58
C SER A 404 20.56 -10.16 -2.64
N TYR A 405 20.64 -9.38 -1.57
CA TYR A 405 19.55 -9.18 -0.63
C TYR A 405 19.32 -7.68 -0.40
N ILE A 406 18.06 -7.28 -0.43
CA ILE A 406 17.62 -5.94 0.01
C ILE A 406 17.19 -6.08 1.46
N ILE A 407 17.84 -5.35 2.37
CA ILE A 407 17.73 -5.51 3.81
C ILE A 407 17.41 -4.16 4.44
N ASP A 408 16.26 -4.11 5.11
CA ASP A 408 15.87 -3.01 5.99
C ASP A 408 15.57 -3.61 7.37
N CYS A 409 16.32 -3.16 8.38
CA CYS A 409 16.34 -3.71 9.72
C CYS A 409 16.43 -2.57 10.72
N GLN A 410 15.43 -2.45 11.59
CA GLN A 410 15.22 -1.30 12.47
C GLN A 410 15.14 -1.77 13.92
N LEU A 411 15.71 -0.99 14.82
CA LEU A 411 15.59 -1.14 16.26
C LEU A 411 14.56 -0.14 16.78
N PHE A 412 13.55 -0.66 17.46
CA PHE A 412 12.59 0.12 18.23
C PHE A 412 12.80 -0.12 19.71
N LEU A 413 12.94 0.96 20.48
CA LEU A 413 12.95 0.92 21.93
C LEU A 413 11.67 1.56 22.46
N TYR A 414 11.08 0.94 23.48
CA TYR A 414 9.76 1.27 23.98
C TYR A 414 9.75 1.52 25.49
N SER A 415 8.76 2.29 25.93
CA SER A 415 8.34 2.33 27.33
C SER A 415 7.77 0.99 27.80
N ASP A 416 7.47 0.91 29.10
CA ASP A 416 6.64 -0.16 29.64
C ASP A 416 5.27 -0.23 28.93
N PRO A 417 4.61 -1.41 28.92
CA PRO A 417 3.26 -1.56 28.42
C PRO A 417 2.27 -0.62 29.11
N ASN A 418 1.39 -0.01 28.33
CA ASN A 418 0.39 0.95 28.80
C ASN A 418 -0.79 0.29 29.53
N PHE A 419 -1.04 -1.00 29.26
CA PHE A 419 -2.20 -1.73 29.76
C PHE A 419 -1.80 -3.06 30.41
N SER A 420 -2.60 -3.52 31.38
CA SER A 420 -2.39 -4.85 31.98
C SER A 420 -3.32 -5.90 31.38
N ASN A 421 -4.63 -5.65 31.30
CA ASN A 421 -5.63 -6.56 30.77
C ASN A 421 -6.41 -5.88 29.64
N ASP A 422 -5.98 -6.14 28.40
CA ASP A 422 -6.54 -5.48 27.22
C ASP A 422 -6.50 -6.41 26.00
N VAL A 423 -7.56 -6.41 25.21
CA VAL A 423 -7.63 -7.18 23.96
C VAL A 423 -7.98 -6.27 22.80
N GLU A 424 -7.37 -6.50 21.64
CA GLU A 424 -7.66 -5.76 20.41
C GLU A 424 -8.18 -6.68 19.32
N ILE A 425 -9.11 -6.17 18.51
CA ILE A 425 -9.38 -6.73 17.18
C ILE A 425 -8.36 -6.15 16.20
N VAL A 426 -7.49 -7.00 15.65
CA VAL A 426 -6.47 -6.62 14.67
C VAL A 426 -7.08 -6.54 13.27
N ASP A 427 -7.90 -7.53 12.90
CA ASP A 427 -8.56 -7.56 11.59
C ASP A 427 -9.83 -8.44 11.59
N ILE A 428 -10.71 -8.22 10.60
CA ILE A 428 -11.78 -9.12 10.18
C ILE A 428 -11.39 -9.65 8.79
N ILE A 429 -10.92 -10.89 8.74
CA ILE A 429 -10.41 -11.55 7.53
C ILE A 429 -11.55 -11.96 6.61
N LYS A 430 -12.57 -12.63 7.17
CA LYS A 430 -13.83 -12.95 6.47
C LYS A 430 -14.98 -12.79 7.47
N PRO A 431 -16.06 -12.08 7.12
CA PRO A 431 -16.38 -11.47 5.84
C PRO A 431 -15.63 -10.13 5.62
N SER A 432 -15.13 -9.86 4.42
CA SER A 432 -14.38 -8.63 4.11
C SER A 432 -14.43 -8.25 2.63
N LEU A 433 -14.21 -6.96 2.36
CA LEU A 433 -13.95 -6.40 1.03
C LEU A 433 -12.48 -6.02 0.81
N LYS A 434 -11.59 -6.29 1.77
CA LYS A 434 -10.16 -6.02 1.60
C LYS A 434 -9.59 -6.89 0.47
N ASP A 435 -8.83 -6.27 -0.43
CA ASP A 435 -8.26 -6.94 -1.61
C ASP A 435 -7.41 -8.16 -1.23
N GLU A 436 -6.64 -8.05 -0.14
CA GLU A 436 -5.79 -9.12 0.40
C GLU A 436 -6.56 -10.37 0.84
N TYR A 437 -7.86 -10.24 1.15
CA TYR A 437 -8.71 -11.35 1.57
C TYR A 437 -9.69 -11.79 0.48
N SER A 438 -9.52 -11.32 -0.75
CA SER A 438 -10.44 -11.59 -1.87
C SER A 438 -10.61 -13.07 -2.19
N ARG A 439 -9.58 -13.93 -2.02
CA ARG A 439 -9.70 -15.39 -2.22
C ARG A 439 -10.50 -16.11 -1.13
N MET A 440 -10.66 -15.48 0.03
CA MET A 440 -11.43 -16.03 1.15
C MET A 440 -12.88 -15.53 1.15
N ASN A 441 -13.20 -14.51 0.35
CA ASN A 441 -14.47 -13.80 0.36
C ASN A 441 -15.14 -13.83 -1.02
N PRO A 442 -16.47 -13.67 -1.11
CA PRO A 442 -17.44 -13.57 -0.02
C PRO A 442 -17.61 -14.91 0.70
N ILE A 443 -18.28 -14.88 1.86
CA ILE A 443 -18.61 -16.08 2.65
C ILE A 443 -20.10 -16.16 2.96
N CYS A 444 -20.58 -17.39 3.18
CA CYS A 444 -21.87 -17.67 3.82
C CYS A 444 -21.71 -18.55 5.08
N GLY A 445 -20.47 -18.88 5.45
CA GLY A 445 -20.14 -19.84 6.51
C GLY A 445 -19.66 -19.16 7.79
N LYS A 446 -18.49 -19.60 8.28
CA LYS A 446 -17.88 -19.14 9.53
C LYS A 446 -17.05 -17.86 9.33
N PRO A 447 -17.31 -16.78 10.08
CA PRO A 447 -16.43 -15.63 10.12
C PRO A 447 -15.05 -15.99 10.72
N LEU A 448 -14.01 -15.24 10.34
CA LEU A 448 -12.65 -15.34 10.87
C LEU A 448 -12.15 -13.95 11.19
N ILE A 449 -11.73 -13.76 12.43
CA ILE A 449 -11.19 -12.50 12.95
C ILE A 449 -9.77 -12.75 13.45
N LYS A 450 -8.97 -11.69 13.57
CA LYS A 450 -7.67 -11.73 14.22
C LYS A 450 -7.72 -10.89 15.50
N ILE A 451 -7.35 -11.49 16.62
CA ILE A 451 -7.27 -10.80 17.91
C ILE A 451 -5.83 -10.74 18.40
N ARG A 452 -5.53 -9.77 19.27
CA ARG A 452 -4.22 -9.59 19.90
C ARG A 452 -4.34 -9.32 21.39
N ASN A 453 -3.42 -9.86 22.17
CA ASN A 453 -3.25 -9.42 23.55
C ASN A 453 -2.55 -8.05 23.59
N TYR A 454 -3.29 -7.01 23.93
CA TYR A 454 -2.81 -5.64 23.94
C TYR A 454 -2.33 -5.21 25.35
N GLY A 455 -2.57 -6.05 26.36
CA GLY A 455 -2.09 -5.88 27.74
C GLY A 455 -0.92 -6.80 28.10
N LYS A 456 -0.14 -6.43 29.11
CA LYS A 456 1.05 -7.20 29.51
C LYS A 456 0.73 -8.56 30.15
N ASP A 457 -0.43 -8.71 30.77
CA ASP A 457 -0.81 -9.96 31.44
C ASP A 457 -1.26 -10.97 30.35
N PRO A 458 -0.86 -12.26 30.43
CA PRO A 458 -1.29 -13.26 29.44
C PRO A 458 -2.82 -13.33 29.30
N LEU A 459 -3.31 -13.26 28.06
CA LEU A 459 -4.72 -13.32 27.72
C LEU A 459 -5.17 -14.77 27.59
N SER A 460 -6.14 -15.16 28.41
CA SER A 460 -6.61 -16.55 28.55
C SER A 460 -8.07 -16.76 28.16
N SER A 461 -8.88 -15.70 28.12
CA SER A 461 -10.26 -15.76 27.64
C SER A 461 -10.79 -14.39 27.24
N VAL A 462 -11.75 -14.38 26.30
CA VAL A 462 -12.44 -13.18 25.79
C VAL A 462 -13.89 -13.54 25.48
N ASP A 463 -14.84 -12.67 25.84
CA ASP A 463 -16.22 -12.76 25.38
C ASP A 463 -16.35 -11.96 24.07
N ILE A 464 -16.78 -12.62 22.99
CA ILE A 464 -16.88 -12.07 21.64
C ILE A 464 -18.35 -11.97 21.25
N GLU A 465 -18.82 -10.77 20.92
CA GLU A 465 -20.13 -10.50 20.33
C GLU A 465 -19.94 -10.18 18.84
N TYR A 466 -20.74 -10.79 17.96
CA TYR A 466 -20.57 -10.60 16.52
C TYR A 466 -21.88 -10.80 15.76
N GLY A 467 -21.94 -10.27 14.54
CA GLY A 467 -23.09 -10.44 13.65
C GLY A 467 -23.16 -9.40 12.55
N VAL A 468 -24.18 -9.50 11.70
CA VAL A 468 -24.46 -8.48 10.67
C VAL A 468 -25.22 -7.31 11.30
N LEU A 469 -24.82 -6.08 11.01
CA LEU A 469 -25.36 -4.87 11.63
C LEU A 469 -26.88 -4.73 11.39
N GLY A 470 -27.65 -4.73 12.48
CA GLY A 470 -29.13 -4.75 12.47
C GLY A 470 -29.75 -6.13 12.23
N GLY A 471 -28.94 -7.18 12.23
CA GLY A 471 -29.33 -8.59 12.19
C GLY A 471 -29.37 -9.23 13.58
N THR A 472 -29.30 -10.57 13.60
CA THR A 472 -29.16 -11.34 14.84
C THR A 472 -27.74 -11.22 15.37
N THR A 473 -27.61 -10.94 16.66
CA THR A 473 -26.34 -10.93 17.39
C THR A 473 -26.01 -12.34 17.93
N HIS A 474 -24.77 -12.75 17.78
CA HIS A 474 -24.21 -14.01 18.27
C HIS A 474 -23.14 -13.73 19.31
N THR A 475 -22.90 -14.71 20.19
CA THR A 475 -21.86 -14.62 21.21
C THR A 475 -21.01 -15.88 21.19
N TYR A 476 -19.70 -15.72 21.35
CA TYR A 476 -18.73 -16.80 21.46
C TYR A 476 -17.74 -16.47 22.58
N LYS A 477 -17.28 -17.49 23.31
CA LYS A 477 -16.26 -17.31 24.34
C LYS A 477 -14.98 -17.99 23.87
N TRP A 478 -13.98 -17.18 23.54
CA TRP A 478 -12.65 -17.67 23.22
C TRP A 478 -11.88 -18.01 24.49
N THR A 479 -11.07 -19.06 24.44
CA THR A 479 -10.12 -19.44 25.49
C THR A 479 -8.81 -19.88 24.86
N GLY A 480 -7.69 -19.38 25.38
CA GLY A 480 -6.37 -19.68 24.84
C GLY A 480 -5.26 -19.19 25.75
N SER A 481 -4.11 -18.82 25.19
CA SER A 481 -2.98 -18.26 25.92
C SER A 481 -2.13 -17.40 24.99
N LEU A 482 -2.43 -16.10 24.93
CA LEU A 482 -1.65 -15.12 24.18
C LEU A 482 -0.80 -14.28 25.13
N LEU A 483 0.52 -14.34 24.97
CA LEU A 483 1.43 -13.40 25.64
C LEU A 483 1.26 -12.00 25.04
N PHE A 484 1.83 -10.99 25.71
CA PHE A 484 1.76 -9.61 25.24
C PHE A 484 2.16 -9.49 23.76
N LEU A 485 1.35 -8.77 22.98
CA LEU A 485 1.44 -8.57 21.53
C LEU A 485 1.31 -9.81 20.65
N GLN A 486 1.13 -11.01 21.22
CA GLN A 486 0.81 -12.18 20.41
C GLN A 486 -0.60 -12.09 19.83
N GLU A 487 -0.73 -12.62 18.61
CA GLU A 487 -1.95 -12.60 17.82
C GLU A 487 -2.46 -14.01 17.55
N GLU A 488 -3.77 -14.16 17.37
CA GLU A 488 -4.40 -15.41 16.97
C GLU A 488 -5.57 -15.13 16.02
N GLU A 489 -5.71 -15.99 15.01
CA GLU A 489 -6.90 -16.03 14.18
C GLU A 489 -7.98 -16.90 14.85
N VAL A 490 -9.16 -16.33 15.07
CA VAL A 490 -10.28 -16.97 15.75
C VAL A 490 -11.41 -17.19 14.76
N GLU A 491 -11.63 -18.45 14.38
CA GLU A 491 -12.79 -18.82 13.57
C GLU A 491 -14.04 -18.85 14.45
N LEU A 492 -15.00 -17.99 14.12
CA LEU A 492 -16.25 -17.85 14.86
C LEU A 492 -17.29 -18.84 14.35
N PRO A 493 -18.18 -19.35 15.23
CA PRO A 493 -19.30 -20.17 14.79
C PRO A 493 -20.13 -19.52 13.68
N ALA A 494 -20.69 -20.34 12.81
CA ALA A 494 -21.45 -19.86 11.67
C ALA A 494 -22.70 -19.07 12.11
N LEU A 495 -23.02 -18.01 11.37
CA LEU A 495 -24.20 -17.21 11.66
C LEU A 495 -25.48 -18.01 11.36
N SER A 496 -26.53 -17.78 12.16
CA SER A 496 -27.88 -18.28 11.87
C SER A 496 -28.52 -17.64 10.63
N GLY A 497 -27.87 -16.62 10.08
CA GLY A 497 -28.24 -15.94 8.85
C GLY A 497 -27.43 -14.66 8.64
N TRP A 498 -27.17 -14.35 7.38
CA TRP A 498 -26.39 -13.19 6.94
C TRP A 498 -27.23 -11.91 6.74
N GLN A 499 -28.44 -11.87 7.31
CA GLN A 499 -29.38 -10.76 7.13
C GLN A 499 -29.14 -9.65 8.15
N GLY A 500 -29.27 -8.40 7.71
CA GLY A 500 -29.20 -7.23 8.58
C GLY A 500 -29.68 -5.97 7.86
N SER A 501 -29.61 -4.84 8.55
CA SER A 501 -29.98 -3.53 8.00
C SER A 501 -28.96 -2.98 7.00
N LYS A 502 -27.71 -3.46 7.07
CA LYS A 502 -26.59 -3.13 6.18
C LYS A 502 -25.73 -4.38 5.96
N ASN A 503 -25.02 -4.44 4.83
CA ASN A 503 -24.00 -5.47 4.58
C ASN A 503 -22.68 -5.09 5.29
N VAL A 504 -22.75 -4.94 6.60
CA VAL A 504 -21.62 -4.63 7.48
C VAL A 504 -21.61 -5.66 8.60
N PHE A 505 -20.51 -6.37 8.75
CA PHE A 505 -20.25 -7.28 9.85
C PHE A 505 -19.62 -6.51 11.00
N GLU A 506 -20.08 -6.75 12.22
CA GLU A 506 -19.61 -6.11 13.44
C GLU A 506 -19.08 -7.16 14.40
N VAL A 507 -17.97 -6.84 15.06
CA VAL A 507 -17.35 -7.66 16.13
C VAL A 507 -17.03 -6.75 17.30
N LYS A 508 -17.39 -7.20 18.50
CA LYS A 508 -17.12 -6.55 19.78
C LYS A 508 -16.45 -7.53 20.73
N LEU A 509 -15.32 -7.15 21.31
CA LEU A 509 -14.64 -7.90 22.35
C LEU A 509 -14.98 -7.32 23.72
N SER A 510 -14.99 -8.18 24.73
CA SER A 510 -15.15 -7.78 26.11
C SER A 510 -14.60 -8.82 27.06
N LYS A 511 -14.37 -8.39 28.30
CA LYS A 511 -13.96 -9.24 29.41
C LYS A 511 -12.68 -10.06 29.17
N PRO A 512 -11.55 -9.43 28.78
CA PRO A 512 -10.27 -10.13 28.77
C PRO A 512 -10.01 -10.73 30.16
N ASN A 513 -9.70 -12.01 30.22
CA ASN A 513 -9.50 -12.76 31.47
C ASN A 513 -10.69 -12.71 32.45
N GLY A 514 -11.90 -12.41 31.95
CA GLY A 514 -13.09 -12.21 32.79
C GLY A 514 -13.09 -10.91 33.61
N LEU A 515 -12.14 -10.01 33.35
CA LEU A 515 -11.99 -8.71 34.03
C LEU A 515 -12.61 -7.58 33.21
N ALA A 516 -12.50 -6.33 33.66
CA ALA A 516 -12.82 -5.19 32.81
C ALA A 516 -11.65 -4.96 31.85
N ASP A 517 -11.98 -4.64 30.60
CA ASP A 517 -11.00 -4.23 29.59
C ASP A 517 -10.54 -2.79 29.86
N GLU A 518 -9.24 -2.52 29.74
CA GLU A 518 -8.64 -1.24 30.10
C GLU A 518 -8.76 -0.18 29.00
N TYR A 519 -8.95 -0.58 27.73
CA TYR A 519 -8.95 0.31 26.58
C TYR A 519 -10.07 -0.01 25.57
N LEU A 520 -11.22 0.65 25.73
CA LEU A 520 -12.42 0.28 24.96
C LEU A 520 -12.38 0.59 23.44
N ASP A 521 -11.47 1.45 22.98
CA ASP A 521 -11.48 1.96 21.60
C ASP A 521 -10.94 0.94 20.57
N ASN A 522 -10.28 -0.13 21.01
CA ASN A 522 -9.76 -1.21 20.15
C ASN A 522 -10.64 -2.48 20.18
N ASN A 523 -11.74 -2.45 20.94
CA ASN A 523 -12.63 -3.60 21.16
C ASN A 523 -13.72 -3.75 20.10
N ASN A 524 -13.86 -2.82 19.15
CA ASN A 524 -14.91 -2.88 18.14
C ASN A 524 -14.34 -2.68 16.74
N MET A 525 -14.74 -3.52 15.80
CA MET A 525 -14.36 -3.42 14.39
C MET A 525 -15.55 -3.71 13.48
N LEU A 526 -15.62 -2.99 12.37
CA LEU A 526 -16.62 -3.16 11.32
C LEU A 526 -15.94 -3.60 10.04
N SER A 527 -16.59 -4.49 9.29
CA SER A 527 -16.15 -4.93 7.97
C SER A 527 -17.31 -4.91 6.99
N GLU A 528 -17.17 -4.17 5.89
CA GLU A 528 -18.11 -4.26 4.77
C GLU A 528 -17.94 -5.60 4.06
N PHE A 529 -19.04 -6.16 3.54
CA PHE A 529 -18.99 -7.43 2.83
C PHE A 529 -20.02 -7.54 1.70
N GLN A 530 -19.81 -8.55 0.86
CA GLN A 530 -20.78 -8.98 -0.16
C GLN A 530 -21.34 -10.36 0.19
N HIS A 531 -22.60 -10.60 -0.17
CA HIS A 531 -23.23 -11.91 0.01
C HIS A 531 -22.64 -12.93 -0.94
N ALA A 532 -22.44 -14.16 -0.46
CA ALA A 532 -22.07 -15.27 -1.32
C ALA A 532 -23.14 -15.52 -2.40
N PRO A 533 -22.75 -15.94 -3.61
CA PRO A 533 -23.69 -16.23 -4.69
C PRO A 533 -24.62 -17.39 -4.32
N THR A 534 -25.83 -17.35 -4.87
CA THR A 534 -26.85 -18.40 -4.67
C THR A 534 -27.04 -19.21 -5.94
N TYR A 535 -26.97 -20.53 -5.82
CA TYR A 535 -27.10 -21.50 -6.91
C TYR A 535 -28.32 -22.42 -6.72
N GLN A 536 -28.72 -23.11 -7.78
CA GLN A 536 -29.74 -24.16 -7.68
C GLN A 536 -29.21 -25.34 -6.85
N ASN A 537 -30.11 -26.08 -6.20
CA ASN A 537 -29.76 -27.27 -5.44
C ASN A 537 -29.10 -28.37 -6.28
N ILE A 538 -29.25 -28.36 -7.60
CA ILE A 538 -28.67 -29.39 -8.47
C ILE A 538 -27.91 -28.71 -9.59
N PHE A 539 -26.62 -29.00 -9.69
CA PHE A 539 -25.78 -28.60 -10.81
C PHE A 539 -24.66 -29.62 -11.02
N ALA A 540 -23.99 -29.53 -12.16
CA ALA A 540 -22.85 -30.37 -12.49
C ALA A 540 -21.53 -29.60 -12.36
N VAL A 541 -20.53 -30.26 -11.79
CA VAL A 541 -19.12 -29.89 -11.89
C VAL A 541 -18.54 -30.55 -13.12
N TRP A 542 -17.98 -29.75 -14.01
CA TRP A 542 -17.28 -30.22 -15.19
C TRP A 542 -15.80 -29.94 -15.02
N THR A 543 -15.03 -31.01 -14.95
CA THR A 543 -13.58 -30.94 -14.81
C THR A 543 -12.95 -31.55 -16.05
N GLN A 544 -12.06 -30.81 -16.69
CA GLN A 544 -11.11 -31.34 -17.66
C GLN A 544 -9.75 -31.29 -16.99
N THR A 545 -9.16 -32.46 -16.73
CA THR A 545 -7.77 -32.53 -16.24
C THR A 545 -6.80 -32.19 -17.37
N ASN A 546 -5.64 -31.64 -16.99
CA ASN A 546 -4.49 -31.43 -17.85
C ASN A 546 -3.73 -32.77 -18.06
N LEU A 547 -2.52 -32.77 -18.59
CA LEU A 547 -1.73 -33.96 -18.95
C LEU A 547 -1.10 -34.69 -17.75
N VAL A 548 -1.27 -34.15 -16.54
CA VAL A 548 -0.72 -34.64 -15.27
C VAL A 548 -1.85 -34.86 -14.25
N ASN A 549 -1.52 -35.40 -13.07
CA ASN A 549 -2.53 -35.87 -12.11
C ASN A 549 -2.29 -35.28 -10.72
N GLU A 550 -2.54 -33.97 -10.60
CA GLU A 550 -2.44 -33.23 -9.35
C GLU A 550 -3.77 -32.64 -8.87
N THR A 551 -4.71 -32.38 -9.78
CA THR A 551 -5.95 -31.69 -9.42
C THR A 551 -6.98 -32.60 -8.75
N SER A 552 -7.59 -32.13 -7.67
CA SER A 552 -8.77 -32.73 -7.05
C SER A 552 -9.76 -31.67 -6.58
N TRP A 553 -11.02 -32.03 -6.33
CA TRP A 553 -11.97 -31.08 -5.77
C TRP A 553 -12.91 -31.72 -4.75
N LYS A 554 -13.39 -30.88 -3.83
CA LYS A 554 -14.31 -31.24 -2.75
C LYS A 554 -15.34 -30.14 -2.52
N PHE A 555 -16.50 -30.54 -2.01
CA PHE A 555 -17.47 -29.66 -1.41
C PHE A 555 -17.50 -29.92 0.09
N TYR A 556 -17.52 -28.85 0.87
CA TYR A 556 -17.74 -28.89 2.31
C TYR A 556 -19.07 -28.22 2.64
N ASP A 557 -19.78 -28.73 3.64
CA ASP A 557 -20.92 -28.05 4.23
C ASP A 557 -20.48 -27.00 5.26
N ILE A 558 -21.45 -26.34 5.90
CA ILE A 558 -21.22 -25.27 6.89
C ILE A 558 -20.49 -25.74 8.17
N GLU A 559 -20.47 -27.05 8.42
CA GLU A 559 -19.78 -27.66 9.55
C GLU A 559 -18.38 -28.17 9.16
N ASP A 560 -17.88 -27.76 7.98
CA ASP A 560 -16.64 -28.22 7.34
C ASP A 560 -16.57 -29.74 7.12
N SER A 561 -17.73 -30.39 7.02
CA SER A 561 -17.81 -31.81 6.70
C SER A 561 -17.80 -32.01 5.18
N GLU A 562 -17.01 -32.97 4.69
CA GLU A 562 -16.98 -33.29 3.26
C GLU A 562 -18.37 -33.76 2.81
N TYR A 563 -18.97 -32.99 1.90
CA TYR A 563 -20.30 -33.24 1.33
C TYR A 563 -20.21 -34.07 0.04
N ALA A 564 -19.26 -33.73 -0.83
CA ALA A 564 -19.00 -34.43 -2.08
C ALA A 564 -17.55 -34.24 -2.51
N SER A 565 -17.02 -35.14 -3.33
CA SER A 565 -15.64 -35.05 -3.84
C SER A 565 -15.52 -35.62 -5.24
N SER A 566 -14.47 -35.19 -5.94
CA SER A 566 -14.05 -35.79 -7.20
C SER A 566 -13.66 -37.26 -7.01
N ASN A 567 -13.61 -38.00 -8.11
CA ASN A 567 -13.00 -39.32 -8.08
C ASN A 567 -11.54 -39.19 -7.59
N PRO A 568 -11.08 -39.94 -6.56
CA PRO A 568 -9.70 -39.87 -6.10
C PRO A 568 -8.67 -40.34 -7.14
N PHE A 569 -9.12 -40.96 -8.24
CA PHE A 569 -8.28 -41.45 -9.33
C PHE A 569 -8.72 -40.84 -10.67
N MET A 570 -8.77 -39.51 -10.74
CA MET A 570 -8.94 -38.83 -12.03
C MET A 570 -7.78 -39.22 -12.95
N GLN A 571 -8.10 -39.49 -14.21
CA GLN A 571 -7.13 -39.77 -15.25
C GLN A 571 -6.70 -38.45 -15.87
N THR A 572 -5.47 -38.39 -16.35
CA THR A 572 -4.97 -37.21 -17.07
C THR A 572 -5.72 -37.04 -18.40
N ASN A 573 -5.79 -35.81 -18.87
CA ASN A 573 -6.43 -35.38 -20.11
C ASN A 573 -7.86 -35.92 -20.29
N THR A 574 -8.62 -36.01 -19.20
CA THR A 574 -9.91 -36.66 -19.17
C THR A 574 -10.97 -35.71 -18.63
N GLN A 575 -12.17 -35.81 -19.22
CA GLN A 575 -13.31 -35.01 -18.81
C GLN A 575 -14.23 -35.77 -17.85
N TYR A 576 -14.51 -35.14 -16.72
CA TYR A 576 -15.44 -35.59 -15.68
C TYR A 576 -16.66 -34.66 -15.63
N ARG A 577 -17.82 -35.22 -15.30
CA ARG A 577 -19.14 -34.53 -15.33
C ARG A 577 -19.99 -35.02 -14.17
N ASP A 578 -19.70 -34.51 -12.99
CA ASP A 578 -20.30 -34.98 -11.75
C ASP A 578 -21.51 -34.10 -11.41
N THR A 579 -22.71 -34.68 -11.40
CA THR A 579 -23.94 -33.97 -11.01
C THR A 579 -24.14 -34.14 -9.51
N ILE A 580 -24.14 -33.03 -8.79
CA ILE A 580 -24.29 -33.00 -7.34
C ILE A 580 -25.65 -32.41 -6.99
N ALA A 581 -26.34 -33.04 -6.04
CA ALA A 581 -27.56 -32.52 -5.44
C ALA A 581 -27.25 -32.08 -4.00
N PHE A 582 -27.51 -30.82 -3.72
CA PHE A 582 -27.30 -30.14 -2.45
C PHE A 582 -28.64 -29.96 -1.73
N ASP A 583 -28.63 -30.14 -0.41
CA ASP A 583 -29.68 -29.61 0.43
C ASP A 583 -29.58 -28.07 0.50
N ASN A 584 -30.61 -27.41 1.05
CA ASN A 584 -30.53 -25.96 1.23
C ASN A 584 -29.49 -25.62 2.30
N GLY A 585 -28.47 -24.84 1.95
CA GLY A 585 -27.38 -24.54 2.88
C GLY A 585 -26.26 -23.70 2.29
N CYS A 586 -25.28 -23.38 3.13
CA CYS A 586 -24.01 -22.81 2.71
C CYS A 586 -23.00 -23.94 2.44
N TYR A 587 -22.25 -23.81 1.36
CA TYR A 587 -21.25 -24.77 0.94
C TYR A 587 -19.98 -24.07 0.47
N THR A 588 -18.85 -24.75 0.64
CA THR A 588 -17.55 -24.34 0.12
C THR A 588 -17.12 -25.34 -0.93
N PHE A 589 -16.92 -24.87 -2.16
CA PHE A 589 -16.17 -25.62 -3.16
C PHE A 589 -14.68 -25.34 -2.98
N LEU A 590 -13.89 -26.40 -2.91
CA LEU A 590 -12.44 -26.35 -2.84
C LEU A 590 -11.86 -27.23 -3.95
N ALA A 591 -11.22 -26.64 -4.95
CA ALA A 591 -10.33 -27.38 -5.86
C ALA A 591 -8.89 -27.12 -5.43
N VAL A 592 -8.07 -28.17 -5.37
CA VAL A 592 -6.67 -28.10 -4.99
C VAL A 592 -5.85 -28.73 -6.10
N ASP A 593 -4.71 -28.12 -6.39
CA ASP A 593 -3.67 -28.71 -7.21
C ASP A 593 -2.41 -28.95 -6.36
N SER A 594 -1.87 -30.17 -6.38
CA SER A 594 -0.77 -30.57 -5.50
C SER A 594 0.62 -30.07 -5.91
N ASP A 595 0.79 -29.64 -7.17
CA ASP A 595 2.05 -29.03 -7.65
C ASP A 595 1.93 -27.50 -7.75
N GLU A 596 0.79 -26.95 -7.30
CA GLU A 596 0.51 -25.52 -7.14
C GLU A 596 0.55 -24.68 -8.43
N ASP A 597 0.40 -25.33 -9.58
CA ASP A 597 0.37 -24.68 -10.90
C ASP A 597 -1.02 -24.67 -11.55
N GLY A 598 -2.01 -25.19 -10.83
CA GLY A 598 -3.40 -25.22 -11.28
C GLY A 598 -3.61 -26.14 -12.48
N LEU A 599 -4.43 -25.71 -13.43
CA LEU A 599 -4.81 -26.51 -14.60
C LEU A 599 -4.27 -25.96 -15.93
N ASP A 600 -3.66 -24.78 -15.96
CA ASP A 600 -3.12 -24.17 -17.19
C ASP A 600 -2.07 -23.11 -16.86
N PHE A 601 -0.85 -23.55 -16.57
CA PHE A 601 0.27 -22.66 -16.29
C PHE A 601 1.29 -22.64 -17.43
N TRP A 602 1.64 -21.45 -17.90
CA TRP A 602 2.42 -21.31 -19.14
C TRP A 602 3.87 -21.80 -19.03
N ALA A 603 4.43 -21.86 -17.82
CA ALA A 603 5.86 -22.14 -17.60
C ALA A 603 6.16 -23.64 -17.39
N ASN A 604 5.18 -24.52 -17.57
CA ASN A 604 5.35 -25.98 -17.56
C ASN A 604 4.90 -26.59 -18.91
N ASN A 605 4.83 -27.93 -18.99
CA ASN A 605 4.30 -28.65 -20.16
C ASN A 605 3.11 -29.55 -19.80
N ASP A 606 2.38 -29.17 -18.76
CA ASP A 606 1.33 -29.99 -18.19
C ASP A 606 0.02 -29.85 -18.97
N GLY A 607 -0.02 -28.92 -19.93
CA GLY A 607 -1.17 -28.71 -20.81
C GLY A 607 -2.31 -27.99 -20.09
N SER A 608 -3.47 -27.97 -20.73
CA SER A 608 -4.58 -27.12 -20.28
C SER A 608 -5.81 -27.94 -19.85
N GLY A 609 -6.39 -27.55 -18.73
CA GLY A 609 -7.64 -28.08 -18.18
C GLY A 609 -8.65 -26.97 -17.87
N TYR A 610 -9.74 -27.33 -17.19
CA TYR A 610 -10.69 -26.37 -16.61
C TYR A 610 -11.59 -27.00 -15.57
N ILE A 611 -12.15 -26.16 -14.69
CA ILE A 611 -13.26 -26.51 -13.79
C ILE A 611 -14.41 -25.51 -14.00
N ARG A 612 -15.63 -26.02 -14.19
CA ARG A 612 -16.82 -25.23 -14.49
C ARG A 612 -18.06 -25.74 -13.78
N PHE A 613 -18.97 -24.83 -13.45
CA PHE A 613 -20.30 -25.17 -12.96
C PHE A 613 -21.39 -24.97 -14.02
N ARG A 614 -22.30 -25.95 -14.09
CA ARG A 614 -23.36 -26.00 -15.11
C ARG A 614 -24.70 -26.43 -14.54
N ASN A 615 -25.78 -25.72 -14.89
CA ASN A 615 -27.14 -26.15 -14.59
C ASN A 615 -27.48 -27.48 -15.29
N THR A 616 -28.31 -28.33 -14.67
CA THR A 616 -28.67 -29.66 -15.20
C THR A 616 -30.18 -29.83 -15.46
N PRO A 617 -30.62 -29.93 -16.74
CA PRO A 617 -29.91 -29.53 -17.95
C PRO A 617 -29.84 -28.00 -18.07
N GLY A 618 -28.81 -27.45 -18.72
CA GLY A 618 -28.79 -26.01 -18.92
C GLY A 618 -27.45 -25.38 -19.25
N THR A 619 -27.33 -24.14 -18.81
CA THR A 619 -26.25 -23.18 -19.08
C THR A 619 -25.10 -23.30 -18.09
N TRP A 620 -23.92 -22.89 -18.54
CA TRP A 620 -22.80 -22.58 -17.67
C TRP A 620 -23.10 -21.34 -16.85
N PHE A 621 -22.68 -21.31 -15.59
CA PHE A 621 -22.87 -20.14 -14.72
C PHE A 621 -21.64 -19.78 -13.89
N THR A 622 -20.62 -20.65 -13.86
CA THR A 622 -19.30 -20.35 -13.29
C THR A 622 -18.22 -21.00 -14.14
N ASP A 623 -17.20 -20.24 -14.48
CA ASP A 623 -15.98 -20.68 -15.18
C ASP A 623 -14.79 -20.18 -14.36
N PHE A 624 -14.06 -21.08 -13.72
CA PHE A 624 -12.91 -20.71 -12.90
C PHE A 624 -11.69 -20.54 -13.78
N ASN A 625 -10.84 -19.56 -13.45
CA ASN A 625 -9.58 -19.40 -14.15
C ASN A 625 -8.71 -20.66 -13.91
N PRO A 626 -8.20 -21.32 -14.96
CA PRO A 626 -7.37 -22.51 -14.78
C PRO A 626 -5.96 -22.21 -14.26
N ASP A 627 -5.45 -20.98 -14.41
CA ASP A 627 -4.21 -20.51 -13.77
C ASP A 627 -4.53 -19.98 -12.36
N PHE A 628 -4.88 -20.89 -11.45
CA PHE A 628 -5.32 -20.57 -10.08
C PHE A 628 -4.27 -20.85 -9.01
N GLY A 629 -3.13 -21.46 -9.37
CA GLY A 629 -2.12 -21.88 -8.41
C GLY A 629 -2.58 -23.03 -7.51
N THR A 630 -2.41 -22.86 -6.19
CA THR A 630 -2.65 -23.90 -5.19
C THR A 630 -4.12 -24.30 -5.06
N GLU A 631 -5.05 -23.34 -4.97
CA GLU A 631 -6.47 -23.64 -4.71
C GLU A 631 -7.50 -22.69 -5.32
N ILE A 632 -8.64 -23.23 -5.75
CA ILE A 632 -9.88 -22.45 -5.93
C ILE A 632 -10.73 -22.65 -4.70
N ARG A 633 -11.02 -21.57 -3.98
CA ARG A 633 -12.00 -21.53 -2.89
C ARG A 633 -13.21 -20.72 -3.30
N HIS A 634 -14.39 -21.35 -3.31
CA HIS A 634 -15.62 -20.72 -3.75
C HIS A 634 -16.78 -21.03 -2.80
N ASN A 635 -17.16 -20.04 -1.98
CA ASN A 635 -18.32 -20.16 -1.10
C ASN A 635 -19.61 -19.83 -1.86
N PHE A 636 -20.68 -20.60 -1.61
CA PHE A 636 -21.98 -20.35 -2.22
C PHE A 636 -23.13 -20.89 -1.37
N ILE A 637 -24.32 -20.38 -1.63
CA ILE A 637 -25.56 -20.88 -1.04
C ILE A 637 -26.24 -21.79 -2.06
N ALA A 638 -26.55 -23.03 -1.69
CA ALA A 638 -27.38 -23.90 -2.50
C ALA A 638 -28.86 -23.75 -2.14
N GLY A 639 -29.70 -23.58 -3.16
CA GLY A 639 -31.14 -23.44 -3.03
C GLY A 639 -31.58 -22.08 -2.49
N SER A 640 -32.74 -22.07 -1.85
CA SER A 640 -33.22 -20.86 -1.18
C SER A 640 -32.86 -20.97 0.30
N TYR A 641 -31.76 -20.34 0.72
CA TYR A 641 -31.53 -20.08 2.15
C TYR A 641 -32.49 -18.99 2.61
N VAL A 642 -33.74 -19.40 2.78
CA VAL A 642 -34.76 -18.68 3.53
C VAL A 642 -34.60 -19.19 4.94
N SER A 643 -33.82 -18.50 5.78
CA SER A 643 -33.94 -18.68 7.22
C SER A 643 -35.45 -18.57 7.57
N PRO A 644 -36.02 -19.34 8.52
CA PRO A 644 -37.48 -19.47 8.70
C PRO A 644 -38.23 -18.18 9.10
N LEU A 645 -37.63 -17.00 8.93
CA LEU A 645 -38.21 -15.68 9.14
C LEU A 645 -38.02 -14.71 7.95
N SER A 646 -37.69 -15.17 6.74
CA SER A 646 -37.85 -14.34 5.53
C SER A 646 -39.14 -14.66 4.77
N THR A 647 -40.27 -14.18 5.30
CA THR A 647 -41.39 -13.84 4.41
C THR A 647 -41.10 -12.52 3.72
N SER A 648 -40.39 -12.59 2.59
CA SER A 648 -40.78 -11.96 1.34
C SER A 648 -39.56 -11.89 0.43
N ASN A 649 -39.67 -12.54 -0.73
CA ASN A 649 -38.91 -12.16 -1.91
C ASN A 649 -38.88 -10.63 -1.99
N ILE A 650 -37.71 -10.02 -1.85
CA ILE A 650 -37.50 -8.66 -2.33
C ILE A 650 -37.50 -8.80 -3.85
N HIS A 651 -38.71 -8.84 -4.44
CA HIS A 651 -38.85 -8.28 -5.77
C HIS A 651 -38.43 -6.82 -5.63
N GLU A 652 -37.42 -6.39 -6.37
CA GLU A 652 -37.21 -4.96 -6.59
C GLU A 652 -38.56 -4.33 -6.92
N PHE A 653 -39.04 -3.46 -6.04
CA PHE A 653 -40.27 -2.74 -6.25
C PHE A 653 -40.00 -1.72 -7.37
N THR A 654 -40.54 -1.97 -8.56
CA THR A 654 -40.41 -1.06 -9.70
C THR A 654 -41.64 -0.17 -9.76
N PHE A 655 -41.42 1.14 -9.73
CA PHE A 655 -42.47 2.16 -9.83
C PHE A 655 -42.07 3.18 -10.91
N GLU A 656 -42.70 3.09 -12.08
CA GLU A 656 -42.43 3.96 -13.22
C GLU A 656 -43.58 4.95 -13.40
N ILE A 657 -43.23 6.19 -13.72
CA ILE A 657 -44.17 7.27 -14.06
C ILE A 657 -43.71 7.87 -15.38
N PHE A 658 -44.58 7.86 -16.39
CA PHE A 658 -44.28 8.38 -17.73
C PHE A 658 -45.56 8.80 -18.48
N PRO A 659 -45.48 9.71 -19.47
CA PRO A 659 -44.32 10.54 -19.76
C PRO A 659 -44.10 11.59 -18.67
N ASN A 660 -42.85 11.99 -18.48
CA ASN A 660 -42.47 13.11 -17.63
C ASN A 660 -41.32 13.85 -18.35
N PRO A 661 -41.54 15.05 -18.92
CA PRO A 661 -42.71 15.93 -18.77
C PRO A 661 -44.02 15.38 -19.38
N THR A 662 -45.17 15.86 -18.92
CA THR A 662 -46.53 15.47 -19.35
C THR A 662 -47.36 16.69 -19.77
N LYS A 663 -48.39 16.49 -20.60
CA LYS A 663 -49.42 17.50 -20.93
C LYS A 663 -50.72 17.37 -20.13
N GLY A 664 -50.69 16.55 -19.07
CA GLY A 664 -51.86 16.28 -18.22
C GLY A 664 -52.29 14.82 -18.18
N SER A 665 -51.67 13.91 -18.93
CA SER A 665 -51.89 12.46 -18.80
C SER A 665 -50.60 11.76 -18.35
N VAL A 666 -50.67 11.01 -17.27
CA VAL A 666 -49.52 10.33 -16.67
C VAL A 666 -49.86 8.87 -16.42
N PHE A 667 -49.04 7.98 -16.96
CA PHE A 667 -49.14 6.55 -16.73
C PHE A 667 -48.30 6.13 -15.55
N ILE A 668 -48.91 5.34 -14.66
CA ILE A 668 -48.24 4.72 -13.53
C ILE A 668 -48.18 3.21 -13.76
N LYS A 669 -46.98 2.65 -13.64
CA LYS A 669 -46.73 1.21 -13.71
C LYS A 669 -46.05 0.76 -12.43
N GLY A 670 -46.72 -0.12 -11.69
CA GLY A 670 -46.20 -0.73 -10.46
C GLY A 670 -46.37 -2.25 -10.46
N ASN A 671 -45.51 -2.95 -9.73
CA ASN A 671 -45.52 -4.43 -9.65
C ASN A 671 -46.21 -4.98 -8.38
N THR A 672 -47.09 -4.19 -7.73
CA THR A 672 -47.75 -4.54 -6.45
C THR A 672 -49.22 -4.13 -6.44
N ASN A 673 -49.99 -4.58 -5.43
CA ASN A 673 -51.42 -4.29 -5.29
C ASN A 673 -51.67 -3.16 -4.27
N ASN A 674 -52.86 -2.54 -4.34
CA ASN A 674 -53.39 -1.61 -3.32
C ASN A 674 -52.57 -0.32 -3.11
N TYR A 675 -52.37 0.46 -4.16
CA TYR A 675 -51.77 1.78 -4.03
C TYR A 675 -52.80 2.84 -3.68
N LYS A 676 -52.42 3.72 -2.76
CA LYS A 676 -53.00 5.03 -2.61
C LYS A 676 -52.09 6.05 -3.30
N ILE A 677 -52.59 6.68 -4.36
CA ILE A 677 -51.87 7.71 -5.09
C ILE A 677 -52.38 9.07 -4.66
N LYS A 678 -51.45 9.98 -4.42
CA LYS A 678 -51.68 11.39 -4.17
C LYS A 678 -50.78 12.22 -5.05
N CYS A 679 -51.30 13.27 -5.66
CA CYS A 679 -50.48 14.29 -6.30
C CYS A 679 -50.44 15.52 -5.40
N TYR A 680 -49.24 16.05 -5.14
CA TYR A 680 -49.04 17.26 -4.37
C TYR A 680 -48.53 18.40 -5.25
N ASN A 681 -49.00 19.62 -4.98
CA ASN A 681 -48.36 20.82 -5.51
C ASN A 681 -47.10 21.17 -4.69
N VAL A 682 -46.34 22.19 -5.13
CA VAL A 682 -45.12 22.65 -4.44
C VAL A 682 -45.35 23.20 -3.03
N MET A 683 -46.60 23.50 -2.65
CA MET A 683 -46.99 23.96 -1.32
C MET A 683 -47.39 22.80 -0.39
N GLY A 684 -47.34 21.55 -0.88
CA GLY A 684 -47.68 20.35 -0.12
C GLY A 684 -49.18 20.06 -0.05
N GLU A 685 -50.01 20.74 -0.83
CA GLU A 685 -51.45 20.51 -0.89
C GLU A 685 -51.76 19.35 -1.84
N ILE A 686 -52.70 18.48 -1.46
CA ILE A 686 -53.16 17.37 -2.29
C ILE A 686 -54.07 17.93 -3.39
N VAL A 687 -53.67 17.74 -4.65
CA VAL A 687 -54.40 18.19 -5.84
C VAL A 687 -55.06 17.05 -6.61
N TYR A 688 -54.68 15.80 -6.33
CA TYR A 688 -55.30 14.58 -6.86
C TYR A 688 -55.16 13.44 -5.85
N GLU A 689 -56.16 12.56 -5.73
CA GLU A 689 -56.10 11.37 -4.88
C GLU A 689 -56.94 10.22 -5.46
N GLU A 690 -56.37 9.02 -5.55
CA GLU A 690 -57.06 7.82 -6.04
C GLU A 690 -56.54 6.54 -5.36
N PHE A 691 -57.39 5.51 -5.30
CA PHE A 691 -57.04 4.18 -4.84
C PHE A 691 -57.04 3.19 -6.00
N MET A 692 -56.03 2.34 -6.04
CA MET A 692 -55.80 1.39 -7.13
C MET A 692 -55.57 -0.02 -6.63
N ASP A 693 -56.28 -0.99 -7.20
CA ASP A 693 -56.22 -2.41 -6.82
C ASP A 693 -56.01 -3.32 -8.04
N SER A 694 -54.84 -3.24 -8.67
CA SER A 694 -54.48 -4.10 -9.80
C SER A 694 -52.97 -4.37 -9.87
N LYS A 695 -52.61 -5.66 -9.96
CA LYS A 695 -51.23 -6.13 -10.14
C LYS A 695 -50.81 -5.98 -11.60
N ASN A 696 -49.69 -5.32 -11.87
CA ASN A 696 -49.07 -5.24 -13.21
C ASN A 696 -49.91 -4.55 -14.30
N SER A 697 -50.88 -3.67 -13.96
CA SER A 697 -51.53 -2.81 -14.96
C SER A 697 -50.82 -1.47 -15.09
N ILE A 698 -50.80 -0.94 -16.31
CA ILE A 698 -50.43 0.45 -16.60
C ILE A 698 -51.73 1.23 -16.55
N GLU A 699 -51.78 2.27 -15.73
CA GLU A 699 -53.01 2.99 -15.43
C GLU A 699 -52.77 4.48 -15.65
N GLU A 700 -53.76 5.13 -16.25
CA GLU A 700 -53.69 6.52 -16.65
C GLU A 700 -54.29 7.43 -15.58
N ILE A 701 -53.53 8.45 -15.19
CA ILE A 701 -53.99 9.52 -14.31
C ILE A 701 -54.21 10.78 -15.15
N ASP A 702 -55.43 11.30 -15.09
CA ASP A 702 -55.82 12.55 -15.73
C ASP A 702 -55.60 13.75 -14.78
N LEU A 703 -54.58 14.52 -15.10
CA LEU A 703 -54.15 15.76 -14.47
C LEU A 703 -54.37 17.00 -15.37
N HIS A 704 -55.15 16.92 -16.46
CA HIS A 704 -55.35 18.06 -17.39
C HIS A 704 -56.03 19.27 -16.71
N HIS A 705 -56.68 19.06 -15.57
CA HIS A 705 -57.31 20.11 -14.77
C HIS A 705 -56.30 20.92 -13.94
N LEU A 706 -55.04 20.50 -13.87
CA LEU A 706 -53.98 21.19 -13.11
C LEU A 706 -53.23 22.19 -14.00
N PRO A 707 -52.85 23.38 -13.48
CA PRO A 707 -52.04 24.34 -14.23
C PRO A 707 -50.62 23.81 -14.48
N GLN A 708 -49.95 24.36 -15.51
CA GLN A 708 -48.55 24.09 -15.80
C GLN A 708 -47.68 24.31 -14.56
N GLY A 709 -46.79 23.36 -14.25
CA GLY A 709 -45.98 23.44 -13.04
C GLY A 709 -45.38 22.11 -12.58
N VAL A 710 -44.66 22.16 -11.48
CA VAL A 710 -44.04 21.00 -10.83
C VAL A 710 -44.99 20.39 -9.81
N TYR A 711 -45.17 19.08 -9.88
CA TYR A 711 -45.97 18.31 -8.93
C TYR A 711 -45.22 17.08 -8.44
N PHE A 712 -45.67 16.50 -7.33
CA PHE A 712 -45.09 15.29 -6.77
C PHE A 712 -46.15 14.23 -6.66
N ILE A 713 -46.00 13.14 -7.42
CA ILE A 713 -46.85 11.97 -7.27
C ILE A 713 -46.26 11.09 -6.18
N HIS A 714 -47.07 10.83 -5.17
CA HIS A 714 -46.81 9.97 -4.04
C HIS A 714 -47.70 8.74 -4.13
N ALA A 715 -47.09 7.56 -4.24
CA ALA A 715 -47.78 6.29 -4.18
C ALA A 715 -47.39 5.56 -2.90
N SER A 716 -48.37 5.09 -2.15
CA SER A 716 -48.14 4.43 -0.87
C SER A 716 -49.08 3.25 -0.65
N ASN A 717 -48.58 2.21 0.00
CA ASN A 717 -49.38 1.12 0.57
C ASN A 717 -48.82 0.74 1.96
N HIS A 718 -49.25 -0.38 2.53
CA HIS A 718 -48.78 -0.83 3.86
C HIS A 718 -47.31 -1.27 3.90
N GLN A 719 -46.65 -1.44 2.75
CA GLN A 719 -45.30 -2.01 2.61
C GLN A 719 -44.29 -1.03 1.98
N VAL A 720 -44.74 -0.12 1.12
CA VAL A 720 -43.87 0.78 0.36
C VAL A 720 -44.43 2.21 0.26
N ASN A 721 -43.51 3.17 0.11
CA ASN A 721 -43.80 4.59 -0.06
C ASN A 721 -42.84 5.17 -1.11
N PHE A 722 -43.37 5.73 -2.19
CA PHE A 722 -42.58 6.27 -3.30
C PHE A 722 -43.07 7.66 -3.71
N VAL A 723 -42.13 8.57 -4.00
CA VAL A 723 -42.43 9.93 -4.46
C VAL A 723 -41.62 10.23 -5.71
N LYS A 724 -42.29 10.71 -6.77
CA LYS A 724 -41.62 11.15 -8.00
C LYS A 724 -42.13 12.50 -8.44
N LYS A 725 -41.17 13.35 -8.79
CA LYS A 725 -41.43 14.67 -9.37
C LYS A 725 -41.93 14.50 -10.80
N ILE A 726 -43.02 15.18 -11.14
CA ILE A 726 -43.51 15.34 -12.51
C ILE A 726 -43.56 16.82 -12.90
N LEU A 727 -43.41 17.09 -14.19
CA LEU A 727 -43.58 18.43 -14.78
C LEU A 727 -44.78 18.38 -15.74
N ILE A 728 -45.78 19.24 -15.49
CA ILE A 728 -46.90 19.48 -16.42
C ILE A 728 -46.55 20.69 -17.29
N GLU A 729 -46.44 20.47 -18.60
CA GLU A 729 -46.14 21.47 -19.65
C GLU A 729 -47.35 21.89 -20.45
#